data_AF-A0A3C0KVC9-F1
#
_entry.id   AF-A0A3C0KVC9-F1
#
_cell.length_a   1.000
_cell.length_b   1.000
_cell.length_c   1.000
_cell.angle_alpha   90.00
_cell.angle_beta   90.00
_cell.angle_gamma   90.00
#
_symmetry.space_group_name_H-M   'P 1'
#
loop_
_entity.id
_entity.type
_entity.pdbx_description
1 polymer ?
#
loop_
_entity_poly.entity_id
_entity_poly.type
_entity_poly.pdbx_seq_one_letter_code
_entity_poly.pdbx_strand_id
1 'polypeptide(L)'
;MSIESKGLSYRLTIIFSLFFLVPLLGFFFFAIKYDILADEYIPVYFISLLIFSLFGYSMVRKTFDAIAEVSKNVSESSAHQLSGTRQDAANELEGIVVSFQFLERELRSSFGQLREKASQISTLKELSDLCYVTFDTEDLFFITLERALRLVSADIGTVLILERPRRENFIVQASIGHGDKVKKGDRIDFGASIAKFAVINKSPLIVTDIETDNRFSRVNREHYGTKSFLCMPLKGINTVIGVLTMSRRSEDKPFTQEDADILTPLLSNAAFTYDNLALVKADAEKNQLVKVMDMGFKMIEAKAMDLDMIHAFFSQLRSAVPFDLVIIMMARKDHPSTLYVFDYLASMSVDLRRNVDYPCQGSILDKVMQQGSTLIINHLKQSDHPVEQELFHKQQLQSVGLSALHCEGENSGVLVLGSLQEGAFSERQEQLEMVASLLSMAQERDRLSGMVDKRDQEMDFMKQIGSILAASTFDIDEVIKHTLQMIQTVINVEAGSLLLLEDDELVFKESFNSNKNVNLDELKNLKLKLGRGTAGYVATRGEPILIRDVRTSQYFYPLMDEKTGFTTKSVLCVPLISKGRVLGVIEVLNKLKDEFNEGDLQLLQSIGTSVSIALENARLYQKTLAMAEQERCIRGVFQKFVPKEVVDRIVHNVT
;
A
#
# COMPACT_ATOMS: atom_id res chain seq x y z
N MET A 1 0.81 -96.34 -37.66
CA MET A 1 -0.51 -95.67 -37.62
C MET A 1 -0.28 -94.18 -37.72
N SER A 2 -0.73 -93.55 -38.80
CA SER A 2 -0.49 -92.11 -39.07
C SER A 2 -1.13 -91.23 -38.00
N ILE A 3 -0.38 -90.26 -37.49
CA ILE A 3 -0.81 -89.27 -36.50
C ILE A 3 -1.87 -88.32 -37.08
N GLU A 4 -2.07 -88.35 -38.41
CA GLU A 4 -2.96 -87.43 -39.12
C GLU A 4 -4.46 -87.62 -38.84
N SER A 5 -4.90 -88.78 -38.34
CA SER A 5 -6.33 -89.06 -38.12
C SER A 5 -6.82 -88.88 -36.68
N LYS A 6 -6.01 -88.31 -35.77
CA LYS A 6 -6.43 -87.99 -34.39
C LYS A 6 -6.42 -86.47 -34.14
N GLY A 7 -7.48 -85.98 -33.50
CA GLY A 7 -7.78 -84.55 -33.33
C GLY A 7 -6.74 -83.75 -32.55
N LEU A 8 -6.77 -82.42 -32.74
CA LEU A 8 -5.76 -81.45 -32.26
C LEU A 8 -5.39 -81.62 -30.77
N SER A 9 -6.39 -81.89 -29.91
CA SER A 9 -6.21 -82.13 -28.48
C SER A 9 -5.30 -83.33 -28.16
N TYR A 10 -5.38 -84.41 -28.95
CA TYR A 10 -4.56 -85.60 -28.76
C TYR A 10 -3.09 -85.36 -29.15
N ARG A 11 -2.85 -84.61 -30.23
CA ARG A 11 -1.48 -84.27 -30.67
C ARG A 11 -0.80 -83.32 -29.70
N LEU A 12 -1.54 -82.33 -29.18
CA LEU A 12 -1.03 -81.44 -28.13
C LEU A 12 -0.65 -82.26 -26.88
N THR A 13 -1.52 -83.16 -26.43
CA THR A 13 -1.24 -83.99 -25.23
C THR A 13 0.06 -84.78 -25.37
N ILE A 14 0.37 -85.29 -26.58
CA ILE A 14 1.62 -86.02 -26.84
C ILE A 14 2.84 -85.09 -26.80
N ILE A 15 2.78 -83.95 -27.51
CA ILE A 15 3.89 -82.98 -27.54
C ILE A 15 4.20 -82.47 -26.13
N PHE A 16 3.17 -82.19 -25.34
CA PHE A 16 3.33 -81.70 -23.97
C PHE A 16 3.76 -82.80 -22.98
N SER A 17 3.38 -84.06 -23.20
CA SER A 17 3.89 -85.20 -22.40
C SER A 17 5.38 -85.43 -22.64
N LEU A 18 5.84 -85.30 -23.89
CA LEU A 18 7.26 -85.35 -24.26
C LEU A 18 8.06 -84.21 -23.61
N PHE A 19 7.48 -83.01 -23.53
CA PHE A 19 8.13 -81.85 -22.93
C PHE A 19 8.47 -82.03 -21.44
N PHE A 20 7.70 -82.83 -20.68
CA PHE A 20 7.99 -83.14 -19.27
C PHE A 20 8.79 -84.42 -19.09
N LEU A 21 8.50 -85.46 -19.88
CA LEU A 21 9.15 -86.76 -19.72
C LEU A 21 10.65 -86.70 -20.05
N VAL A 22 11.02 -85.93 -21.08
CA VAL A 22 12.41 -85.87 -21.56
C VAL A 22 13.35 -85.16 -20.57
N PRO A 23 13.02 -83.97 -20.01
CA PRO A 23 13.87 -83.35 -19.00
C PRO A 23 13.95 -84.15 -17.69
N LEU A 24 12.87 -84.82 -17.30
CA LEU A 24 12.82 -85.61 -16.07
C LEU A 24 13.69 -86.88 -16.16
N LEU A 25 13.64 -87.58 -17.30
CA LEU A 25 14.56 -88.68 -17.60
C LEU A 25 16.01 -88.20 -17.72
N GLY A 26 16.23 -87.05 -18.34
CA GLY A 26 17.55 -86.42 -18.42
C GLY A 26 18.12 -86.13 -17.05
N PHE A 27 17.34 -85.49 -16.16
CA PHE A 27 17.77 -85.22 -14.79
C PHE A 27 18.09 -86.48 -14.02
N PHE A 28 17.24 -87.52 -14.10
CA PHE A 28 17.51 -88.78 -13.41
C PHE A 28 18.82 -89.44 -13.89
N PHE A 29 19.08 -89.39 -15.20
CA PHE A 29 20.33 -89.88 -15.78
C PHE A 29 21.56 -89.08 -15.28
N PHE A 30 21.50 -87.75 -15.29
CA PHE A 30 22.58 -86.89 -14.80
C PHE A 30 22.78 -87.01 -13.28
N ALA A 31 21.68 -87.15 -12.53
CA ALA A 31 21.69 -87.23 -11.08
C ALA A 31 22.38 -88.50 -10.58
N ILE A 32 22.19 -89.63 -11.26
CA ILE A 32 22.91 -90.88 -10.97
C ILE A 32 24.36 -90.80 -11.48
N LYS A 33 24.60 -90.29 -12.69
CA LYS A 33 25.93 -90.30 -13.32
C LYS A 33 26.94 -89.38 -12.62
N TYR A 34 26.49 -88.29 -12.03
CA TYR A 34 27.36 -87.26 -11.42
C TYR A 34 27.08 -87.05 -9.91
N ASP A 35 26.38 -87.99 -9.27
CA ASP A 35 26.06 -88.00 -7.83
C ASP A 35 25.40 -86.70 -7.30
N ILE A 36 24.58 -86.07 -8.15
CA ILE A 36 23.98 -84.76 -7.91
C ILE A 36 22.93 -84.81 -6.77
N LEU A 37 22.46 -86.01 -6.40
CA LEU A 37 21.51 -86.20 -5.31
C LEU A 37 22.11 -86.01 -3.92
N ALA A 38 23.44 -85.95 -3.80
CA ALA A 38 24.13 -85.69 -2.53
C ALA A 38 24.20 -84.19 -2.18
N ASP A 39 23.87 -83.29 -3.12
CA ASP A 39 23.81 -81.85 -2.90
C ASP A 39 22.49 -81.46 -2.20
N GLU A 40 22.56 -80.61 -1.18
CA GLU A 40 21.41 -80.26 -0.35
C GLU A 40 20.36 -79.40 -1.09
N TYR A 41 20.77 -78.62 -2.10
CA TYR A 41 19.92 -77.61 -2.73
C TYR A 41 19.42 -78.01 -4.12
N ILE A 42 20.20 -78.78 -4.89
CA ILE A 42 19.84 -79.14 -6.26
C ILE A 42 18.55 -79.97 -6.36
N PRO A 43 18.30 -80.99 -5.52
CA PRO A 43 17.03 -81.72 -5.54
C PRO A 43 15.82 -80.81 -5.26
N VAL A 44 15.95 -79.87 -4.33
CA VAL A 44 14.89 -78.91 -3.96
C VAL A 44 14.61 -77.95 -5.11
N TYR A 45 15.65 -77.44 -5.77
CA TYR A 45 15.49 -76.60 -6.97
C TYR A 45 14.76 -77.34 -8.09
N PHE A 46 15.12 -78.60 -8.35
CA PHE A 46 14.50 -79.37 -9.43
C PHE A 46 13.03 -79.72 -9.15
N ILE A 47 12.70 -80.04 -7.90
CA ILE A 47 11.30 -80.24 -7.46
C ILE A 47 10.51 -78.95 -7.64
N SER A 48 11.08 -77.80 -7.26
CA SER A 48 10.43 -76.49 -7.40
C SER A 48 10.17 -76.16 -8.87
N LEU A 49 11.13 -76.42 -9.76
CA LEU A 49 11.00 -76.24 -11.21
C LEU A 49 9.85 -77.10 -11.77
N LEU A 50 9.74 -78.36 -11.33
CA LEU A 50 8.66 -79.26 -11.74
C LEU A 50 7.28 -78.76 -11.30
N ILE A 51 7.16 -78.28 -10.06
CA ILE A 51 5.91 -77.71 -9.54
C ILE A 51 5.50 -76.47 -10.34
N PHE A 52 6.44 -75.54 -10.60
CA PHE A 52 6.16 -74.35 -11.40
C PHE A 52 5.75 -74.69 -12.83
N SER A 53 6.44 -75.66 -13.44
CA SER A 53 6.10 -76.11 -14.79
C SER A 53 4.70 -76.75 -14.81
N LEU A 54 4.35 -77.56 -13.80
CA LEU A 54 3.04 -78.21 -13.70
C LEU A 54 1.90 -77.20 -13.46
N PHE A 55 2.17 -76.14 -12.70
CA PHE A 55 1.25 -75.00 -12.57
C PHE A 55 1.05 -74.28 -13.91
N GLY A 56 2.14 -74.00 -14.63
CA GLY A 56 2.08 -73.45 -15.98
C GLY A 56 1.26 -74.32 -16.94
N TYR A 57 1.43 -75.65 -16.87
CA TYR A 57 0.61 -76.61 -17.61
C TYR A 57 -0.88 -76.48 -17.27
N SER A 58 -1.24 -76.41 -15.98
CA SER A 58 -2.64 -76.27 -15.57
C SER A 58 -3.26 -74.99 -16.11
N MET A 59 -2.51 -73.89 -16.14
CA MET A 59 -3.00 -72.61 -16.64
C MET A 59 -3.22 -72.64 -18.17
N VAL A 60 -2.24 -73.12 -18.93
CA VAL A 60 -2.35 -73.22 -20.40
C VAL A 60 -3.48 -74.17 -20.79
N ARG A 61 -3.60 -75.30 -20.09
CA ARG A 61 -4.70 -76.26 -20.31
C ARG A 61 -6.06 -75.61 -20.03
N LYS A 62 -6.22 -74.90 -18.92
CA LYS A 62 -7.47 -74.16 -18.63
C LYS A 62 -7.81 -73.15 -19.72
N THR A 63 -6.84 -72.40 -20.23
CA THR A 63 -7.10 -71.45 -21.30
C THR A 63 -7.51 -72.14 -22.60
N PHE A 64 -6.90 -73.27 -22.94
CA PHE A 64 -7.27 -74.05 -24.12
C PHE A 64 -8.64 -74.70 -23.97
N ASP A 65 -8.95 -75.27 -22.81
CA ASP A 65 -10.25 -75.86 -22.52
C ASP A 65 -11.35 -74.77 -22.58
N ALA A 66 -11.09 -73.57 -22.06
CA ALA A 66 -12.00 -72.43 -22.20
C ALA A 66 -12.20 -72.00 -23.66
N ILE A 67 -11.14 -71.95 -24.47
CA ILE A 67 -11.24 -71.65 -25.90
C ILE A 67 -12.02 -72.75 -26.64
N ALA A 68 -11.80 -74.02 -26.29
CA ALA A 68 -12.50 -75.16 -26.87
C ALA A 68 -13.99 -75.16 -26.48
N GLU A 69 -14.31 -74.78 -25.24
CA GLU A 69 -15.68 -74.64 -24.75
C GLU A 69 -16.40 -73.46 -25.41
N VAL A 70 -15.74 -72.31 -25.57
CA VAL A 70 -16.27 -71.17 -26.33
C VAL A 70 -16.48 -71.56 -27.80
N SER A 71 -15.53 -72.24 -28.42
CA SER A 71 -15.65 -72.74 -29.80
C SER A 71 -16.82 -73.73 -29.94
N LYS A 72 -16.99 -74.64 -28.96
CA LYS A 72 -18.10 -75.59 -28.93
C LYS A 72 -19.45 -74.90 -28.73
N ASN A 73 -19.53 -73.93 -27.82
CA ASN A 73 -20.76 -73.15 -27.59
C ASN A 73 -21.13 -72.28 -28.80
N VAL A 74 -20.15 -71.70 -29.48
CA VAL A 74 -20.35 -70.96 -30.74
C VAL A 74 -20.81 -71.91 -31.86
N SER A 75 -20.24 -73.11 -31.94
CA SER A 75 -20.62 -74.13 -32.93
C SER A 75 -22.01 -74.71 -32.66
N GLU A 76 -22.36 -75.01 -31.41
CA GLU A 76 -23.69 -75.52 -31.02
C GLU A 76 -24.77 -74.44 -31.16
N SER A 77 -24.46 -73.17 -30.84
CA SER A 77 -25.38 -72.05 -31.06
C SER A 77 -25.62 -71.77 -32.56
N SER A 78 -24.63 -72.05 -33.41
CA SER A 78 -24.75 -71.99 -34.88
C SER A 78 -25.48 -73.21 -35.47
N ALA A 79 -25.28 -74.41 -34.91
CA ALA A 79 -25.88 -75.66 -35.38
C ALA A 79 -27.39 -75.75 -35.14
N HIS A 80 -27.91 -75.05 -34.12
CA HIS A 80 -29.35 -75.00 -33.86
C HIS A 80 -30.16 -74.17 -34.88
N GLN A 81 -29.50 -73.37 -35.72
CA GLN A 81 -30.13 -72.61 -36.81
C GLN A 81 -29.96 -73.25 -38.19
N LEU A 82 -29.21 -74.35 -38.31
CA LEU A 82 -28.90 -75.00 -39.58
C LEU A 82 -29.10 -76.53 -39.47
N SER A 83 -30.35 -76.98 -39.36
CA SER A 83 -30.70 -78.36 -39.70
C SER A 83 -30.81 -78.50 -41.21
N GLY A 84 -29.67 -78.72 -41.88
CA GLY A 84 -29.69 -78.95 -43.32
C GLY A 84 -28.33 -79.17 -43.96
N THR A 85 -27.87 -80.42 -43.92
CA THR A 85 -26.95 -81.05 -44.89
C THR A 85 -25.44 -80.66 -44.86
N ARG A 86 -24.63 -81.72 -44.81
CA ARG A 86 -23.14 -81.76 -44.87
C ARG A 86 -22.58 -81.11 -46.14
N GLN A 87 -21.49 -80.34 -46.05
CA GLN A 87 -20.19 -80.63 -46.69
C GLN A 87 -19.11 -79.60 -46.26
N ASP A 88 -17.86 -80.06 -46.20
CA ASP A 88 -16.67 -79.43 -45.61
C ASP A 88 -16.07 -78.18 -46.33
N ALA A 89 -15.31 -77.40 -45.55
CA ALA A 89 -14.19 -76.52 -45.91
C ALA A 89 -14.42 -75.13 -46.57
N ALA A 90 -15.64 -74.73 -46.96
CA ALA A 90 -15.89 -73.39 -47.53
C ALA A 90 -16.27 -72.29 -46.50
N ASN A 91 -16.72 -72.67 -45.29
CA ASN A 91 -17.38 -71.74 -44.36
C ASN A 91 -16.44 -70.93 -43.45
N GLU A 92 -15.18 -71.33 -43.25
CA GLU A 92 -14.25 -70.56 -42.41
C GLU A 92 -13.85 -69.24 -43.08
N LEU A 93 -13.66 -69.25 -44.41
CA LEU A 93 -13.33 -68.07 -45.20
C LEU A 93 -14.51 -67.10 -45.28
N GLU A 94 -15.73 -67.62 -45.41
CA GLU A 94 -16.96 -66.80 -45.43
C GLU A 94 -17.25 -66.19 -44.04
N GLY A 95 -17.01 -66.94 -42.95
CA GLY A 95 -17.08 -66.42 -41.58
C GLY A 95 -16.08 -65.30 -41.29
N ILE A 96 -14.83 -65.44 -41.76
CA ILE A 96 -13.80 -64.40 -41.65
C ILE A 96 -14.19 -63.15 -42.45
N VAL A 97 -14.71 -63.31 -43.68
CA VAL A 97 -15.16 -62.19 -44.52
C VAL A 97 -16.30 -61.42 -43.86
N VAL A 98 -17.27 -62.11 -43.25
CA VAL A 98 -18.38 -61.46 -42.54
C VAL A 98 -17.91 -60.72 -41.29
N SER A 99 -16.98 -61.29 -40.51
CA SER A 99 -16.37 -60.59 -39.36
C SER A 99 -15.58 -59.36 -39.80
N PHE A 100 -14.83 -59.43 -40.90
CA PHE A 100 -14.06 -58.30 -41.42
C PHE A 100 -14.96 -57.17 -41.92
N GLN A 101 -16.08 -57.50 -42.58
CA GLN A 101 -17.09 -56.53 -43.01
C GLN A 101 -17.79 -55.84 -41.83
N PHE A 102 -18.02 -56.57 -40.73
CA PHE A 102 -18.57 -55.98 -39.51
C PHE A 102 -17.58 -54.99 -38.87
N LEU A 103 -16.32 -55.40 -38.74
CA LEU A 103 -15.24 -54.57 -38.20
C LEU A 103 -14.98 -53.32 -39.06
N GLU A 104 -15.01 -53.46 -40.39
CA GLU A 104 -14.90 -52.34 -41.33
C GLU A 104 -16.04 -51.34 -41.14
N ARG A 105 -17.28 -51.82 -41.00
CA ARG A 105 -18.47 -50.98 -40.82
C ARG A 105 -18.43 -50.23 -39.48
N GLU A 106 -17.96 -50.89 -38.42
CA GLU A 106 -17.80 -50.31 -37.08
C GLU A 106 -16.65 -49.28 -37.01
N LEU A 107 -15.52 -49.57 -37.65
CA LEU A 107 -14.41 -48.61 -37.82
C LEU A 107 -14.85 -47.37 -38.60
N ARG A 108 -15.60 -47.56 -39.69
CA ARG A 108 -16.06 -46.44 -40.53
C ARG A 108 -17.03 -45.53 -39.77
N SER A 109 -17.91 -46.11 -38.95
CA SER A 109 -18.78 -45.36 -38.03
C SER A 109 -17.97 -44.58 -36.99
N SER A 110 -17.01 -45.24 -36.34
CA SER A 110 -16.16 -44.62 -35.32
C SER A 110 -15.30 -43.49 -35.88
N PHE A 111 -14.72 -43.65 -37.08
CA PHE A 111 -13.99 -42.58 -37.75
C PHE A 111 -14.90 -41.42 -38.18
N GLY A 112 -16.14 -41.69 -38.56
CA GLY A 112 -17.15 -40.66 -38.81
C GLY A 112 -17.39 -39.80 -37.57
N GLN A 113 -17.65 -40.45 -36.43
CA GLN A 113 -17.86 -39.77 -35.14
C GLN A 113 -16.61 -39.01 -34.68
N LEU A 114 -15.42 -39.61 -34.84
CA LEU A 114 -14.16 -38.96 -34.46
C LEU A 114 -13.90 -37.72 -35.30
N ARG A 115 -14.17 -37.77 -36.61
CA ARG A 115 -14.00 -36.65 -37.52
C ARG A 115 -14.97 -35.51 -37.20
N GLU A 116 -16.21 -35.83 -36.87
CA GLU A 116 -17.21 -34.87 -36.41
C GLU A 116 -16.77 -34.19 -35.09
N LYS A 117 -16.32 -34.97 -34.11
CA LYS A 117 -15.78 -34.46 -32.84
C LYS A 117 -14.54 -33.59 -33.03
N ALA A 118 -13.61 -33.99 -33.90
CA ALA A 118 -12.42 -33.21 -34.21
C ALA A 118 -12.78 -31.88 -34.89
N SER A 119 -13.75 -31.86 -35.80
CA SER A 119 -14.25 -30.64 -36.44
C SER A 119 -14.92 -29.70 -35.43
N GLN A 120 -15.73 -30.24 -34.52
CA GLN A 120 -16.34 -29.46 -33.43
C GLN A 120 -15.28 -28.83 -32.53
N ILE A 121 -14.25 -29.59 -32.13
CA ILE A 121 -13.14 -29.10 -31.30
C ILE A 121 -12.32 -28.03 -32.05
N SER A 122 -12.06 -28.20 -33.34
CA SER A 122 -11.33 -27.22 -34.16
C SER A 122 -12.09 -25.89 -34.25
N THR A 123 -13.40 -25.95 -34.49
CA THR A 123 -14.27 -24.78 -34.53
C THR A 123 -14.29 -24.08 -33.17
N LEU A 124 -14.39 -24.86 -32.09
CA LEU A 124 -14.35 -24.35 -30.73
C LEU A 124 -13.02 -23.65 -30.41
N LYS A 125 -11.91 -24.23 -30.88
CA LYS A 125 -10.57 -23.68 -30.70
C LYS A 125 -10.40 -22.37 -31.46
N GLU A 126 -10.81 -22.31 -32.72
CA GLU A 126 -10.77 -21.07 -33.51
C GLU A 126 -11.62 -19.96 -32.88
N LEU A 127 -12.80 -20.31 -32.36
CA LEU A 127 -13.66 -19.36 -31.63
C LEU A 127 -13.05 -18.94 -30.29
N SER A 128 -12.33 -19.85 -29.62
CA SER A 128 -11.62 -19.57 -28.37
C SER A 128 -10.41 -18.65 -28.58
N ASP A 129 -9.64 -18.88 -29.64
CA ASP A 129 -8.43 -18.12 -29.97
C ASP A 129 -8.78 -16.65 -30.32
N LEU A 130 -9.97 -16.40 -30.89
CA LEU A 130 -10.44 -15.05 -31.21
C LEU A 130 -10.86 -14.24 -29.98
N CYS A 131 -11.40 -14.89 -28.93
CA CYS A 131 -11.69 -14.20 -27.66
C CYS A 131 -10.41 -13.80 -26.91
N TYR A 132 -9.30 -14.52 -27.11
CA TYR A 132 -8.03 -14.29 -26.41
C TYR A 132 -7.30 -13.01 -26.88
N VAL A 133 -7.55 -12.54 -28.10
CA VAL A 133 -6.87 -11.36 -28.67
C VAL A 133 -7.42 -10.05 -28.11
N THR A 134 -8.55 -10.11 -27.40
CA THR A 134 -9.30 -8.92 -26.99
C THR A 134 -8.94 -8.51 -25.55
N PHE A 135 -8.44 -7.29 -25.38
CA PHE A 135 -8.13 -6.70 -24.06
C PHE A 135 -9.27 -5.85 -23.48
N ASP A 136 -10.35 -5.66 -24.24
CA ASP A 136 -11.53 -4.90 -23.84
C ASP A 136 -12.74 -5.83 -23.62
N THR A 137 -13.39 -5.67 -22.47
CA THR A 137 -14.64 -6.38 -22.15
C THR A 137 -15.77 -6.06 -23.14
N GLU A 138 -15.77 -4.88 -23.75
CA GLU A 138 -16.80 -4.45 -24.69
C GLU A 138 -16.73 -5.25 -26.00
N ASP A 139 -15.54 -5.28 -26.60
CA ASP A 139 -15.27 -6.03 -27.82
C ASP A 139 -15.50 -7.54 -27.59
N LEU A 140 -15.15 -8.06 -26.42
CA LEU A 140 -15.37 -9.46 -26.05
C LEU A 140 -16.85 -9.85 -26.17
N PHE A 141 -17.76 -9.05 -25.61
CA PHE A 141 -19.18 -9.37 -25.64
C PHE A 141 -19.81 -9.18 -27.00
N PHE A 142 -19.37 -8.17 -27.76
CA PHE A 142 -19.85 -7.97 -29.12
C PHE A 142 -19.43 -9.13 -30.04
N ILE A 143 -18.16 -9.53 -30.02
CA ILE A 143 -17.65 -10.67 -30.79
C ILE A 143 -18.36 -11.95 -30.35
N THR A 144 -18.51 -12.18 -29.04
CA THR A 144 -19.22 -13.36 -28.52
C THR A 144 -20.66 -13.42 -29.03
N LEU A 145 -21.38 -12.29 -29.02
CA LEU A 145 -22.76 -12.19 -29.48
C LEU A 145 -22.87 -12.45 -30.99
N GLU A 146 -22.00 -11.83 -31.79
CA GLU A 146 -21.96 -12.02 -33.24
C GLU A 146 -21.75 -13.50 -33.60
N ARG A 147 -20.82 -14.17 -32.91
CA ARG A 147 -20.52 -15.59 -33.13
C ARG A 147 -21.66 -16.49 -32.66
N ALA A 148 -22.25 -16.20 -31.51
CA ALA A 148 -23.41 -16.94 -31.02
C ALA A 148 -24.56 -16.89 -32.03
N LEU A 149 -24.90 -15.72 -32.55
CA LEU A 149 -25.94 -15.54 -33.57
C LEU A 149 -25.69 -16.38 -34.82
N ARG A 150 -24.44 -16.41 -35.31
CA ARG A 150 -24.06 -17.22 -36.48
C ARG A 150 -24.15 -18.73 -36.21
N LEU A 151 -23.76 -19.19 -35.01
CA LEU A 151 -23.76 -20.62 -34.66
C LEU A 151 -25.16 -21.24 -34.65
N VAL A 152 -26.16 -20.51 -34.15
CA VAL A 152 -27.54 -21.02 -34.03
C VAL A 152 -28.50 -20.38 -35.04
N SER A 153 -27.97 -19.69 -36.04
CA SER A 153 -28.73 -18.99 -37.10
C SER A 153 -29.86 -18.14 -36.53
N ALA A 154 -29.49 -17.16 -35.69
CA ALA A 154 -30.41 -16.21 -35.08
C ALA A 154 -30.09 -14.78 -35.51
N ASP A 155 -31.10 -13.91 -35.46
CA ASP A 155 -31.06 -12.57 -36.06
C ASP A 155 -30.95 -11.45 -35.03
N ILE A 156 -31.37 -11.73 -33.80
CA ILE A 156 -31.54 -10.74 -32.74
C ILE A 156 -30.91 -11.30 -31.47
N GLY A 157 -30.10 -10.49 -30.78
CA GLY A 157 -29.60 -10.87 -29.47
C GLY A 157 -28.97 -9.73 -28.70
N THR A 158 -28.83 -9.95 -27.39
CA THR A 158 -28.31 -8.96 -26.44
C THR A 158 -27.48 -9.66 -25.36
N VAL A 159 -26.37 -9.05 -24.97
CA VAL A 159 -25.60 -9.43 -23.79
C VAL A 159 -25.95 -8.49 -22.64
N LEU A 160 -26.42 -9.08 -21.55
CA LEU A 160 -26.86 -8.39 -20.34
C LEU A 160 -25.94 -8.78 -19.19
N ILE A 161 -25.21 -7.83 -18.62
CA ILE A 161 -24.33 -8.06 -17.46
C ILE A 161 -25.00 -7.54 -16.19
N LEU A 162 -24.87 -8.29 -15.09
CA LEU A 162 -25.40 -7.88 -13.79
C LEU A 162 -24.62 -6.69 -13.25
N GLU A 163 -25.32 -5.62 -12.91
CA GLU A 163 -24.75 -4.47 -12.22
C GLU A 163 -24.26 -4.89 -10.82
N ARG A 164 -23.00 -4.61 -10.50
CA ARG A 164 -22.40 -4.89 -9.18
C ARG A 164 -22.22 -3.58 -8.41
N PRO A 165 -22.34 -3.60 -7.06
CA PRO A 165 -22.55 -4.77 -6.19
C PRO A 165 -24.02 -5.18 -5.98
N ARG A 166 -24.98 -4.28 -6.23
CA ARG A 166 -26.39 -4.46 -5.79
C ARG A 166 -27.24 -5.45 -6.61
N ARG A 167 -26.82 -5.83 -7.84
CA ARG A 167 -27.52 -6.78 -8.75
C ARG A 167 -28.99 -6.45 -9.02
N GLU A 168 -29.38 -5.18 -8.89
CA GLU A 168 -30.76 -4.72 -9.10
C GLU A 168 -31.11 -4.60 -10.59
N ASN A 169 -30.11 -4.34 -11.45
CA ASN A 169 -30.30 -4.16 -12.88
C ASN A 169 -29.34 -5.03 -13.69
N PHE A 170 -29.77 -5.37 -14.90
CA PHE A 170 -28.90 -5.73 -16.01
C PHE A 170 -28.50 -4.48 -16.78
N ILE A 171 -27.23 -4.41 -17.20
CA ILE A 171 -26.71 -3.41 -18.12
C ILE A 171 -26.49 -4.07 -19.47
N VAL A 172 -27.01 -3.47 -20.53
CA VAL A 172 -26.77 -3.93 -21.91
C VAL A 172 -25.32 -3.62 -22.31
N GLN A 173 -24.53 -4.66 -22.55
CA GLN A 173 -23.13 -4.53 -22.98
C GLN A 173 -22.96 -4.66 -24.50
N ALA A 174 -23.77 -5.50 -25.14
CA ALA A 174 -23.79 -5.64 -26.59
C ALA A 174 -25.22 -5.92 -27.06
N SER A 175 -25.60 -5.42 -28.23
CA SER A 175 -26.88 -5.73 -28.86
C SER A 175 -26.72 -5.77 -30.37
N ILE A 176 -27.35 -6.77 -31.00
CA ILE A 176 -27.40 -6.96 -32.45
C ILE A 176 -28.86 -7.22 -32.84
N GLY A 177 -29.31 -6.63 -33.94
CA GLY A 177 -30.63 -6.91 -34.51
C GLY A 177 -31.82 -6.16 -33.87
N HIS A 178 -31.63 -5.33 -32.83
CA HIS A 178 -32.72 -4.60 -32.15
C HIS A 178 -33.04 -3.20 -32.74
N GLY A 179 -32.23 -2.69 -33.67
CA GLY A 179 -32.34 -1.32 -34.17
C GLY A 179 -32.09 -0.29 -33.06
N ASP A 180 -32.89 0.78 -32.99
CA ASP A 180 -32.78 1.83 -31.95
C ASP A 180 -33.45 1.47 -30.61
N LYS A 181 -34.08 0.30 -30.49
CA LYS A 181 -34.95 -0.03 -29.34
C LYS A 181 -34.19 -0.50 -28.10
N VAL A 182 -32.99 -1.05 -28.27
CA VAL A 182 -32.12 -1.51 -27.18
C VAL A 182 -30.71 -1.04 -27.49
N LYS A 183 -30.17 -0.19 -26.63
CA LYS A 183 -28.85 0.42 -26.81
C LYS A 183 -27.90 -0.03 -25.70
N LYS A 184 -26.61 0.00 -26.02
CA LYS A 184 -25.56 -0.20 -25.03
C LYS A 184 -25.71 0.81 -23.89
N GLY A 185 -25.57 0.35 -22.65
CA GLY A 185 -25.73 1.17 -21.45
C GLY A 185 -27.17 1.20 -20.91
N ASP A 186 -28.17 0.71 -21.65
CA ASP A 186 -29.53 0.62 -21.15
C ASP A 186 -29.59 -0.26 -19.90
N ARG A 187 -30.34 0.21 -18.89
CA ARG A 187 -30.57 -0.51 -17.64
C ARG A 187 -31.92 -1.22 -17.68
N ILE A 188 -31.91 -2.52 -17.43
CA ILE A 188 -33.10 -3.37 -17.39
C ILE A 188 -33.26 -3.92 -15.98
N ASP A 189 -34.40 -3.63 -15.34
CA ASP A 189 -34.72 -4.14 -14.00
C ASP A 189 -34.59 -5.68 -13.94
N PHE A 190 -33.78 -6.17 -13.00
CA PHE A 190 -33.51 -7.60 -12.83
C PHE A 190 -34.77 -8.37 -12.43
N GLY A 191 -35.59 -7.79 -11.55
CA GLY A 191 -36.80 -8.42 -11.02
C GLY A 191 -37.89 -8.65 -12.07
N ALA A 192 -38.03 -7.73 -13.02
CA ALA A 192 -39.03 -7.75 -14.08
C ALA A 192 -38.59 -8.49 -15.35
N SER A 193 -37.30 -8.82 -15.47
CA SER A 193 -36.72 -9.49 -16.63
C SER A 193 -36.93 -11.01 -16.60
N ILE A 194 -37.28 -11.61 -17.74
CA ILE A 194 -37.32 -13.08 -17.90
C ILE A 194 -35.90 -13.67 -17.85
N ALA A 195 -34.89 -12.88 -18.20
CA ALA A 195 -33.50 -13.33 -18.18
C ALA A 195 -32.99 -13.66 -16.76
N LYS A 196 -33.68 -13.18 -15.69
CA LYS A 196 -33.37 -13.52 -14.29
C LYS A 196 -33.40 -15.02 -14.03
N PHE A 197 -34.25 -15.78 -14.71
CA PHE A 197 -34.39 -17.22 -14.48
C PHE A 197 -33.14 -17.98 -14.92
N ALA A 198 -32.49 -17.56 -16.01
CA ALA A 198 -31.21 -18.14 -16.44
C ALA A 198 -30.09 -17.85 -15.41
N VAL A 199 -30.11 -16.66 -14.78
CA VAL A 199 -29.18 -16.31 -13.69
C VAL A 199 -29.43 -17.14 -12.44
N ILE A 200 -30.67 -17.17 -11.94
CA ILE A 200 -31.05 -17.84 -10.69
C ILE A 200 -30.82 -19.34 -10.80
N ASN A 201 -31.26 -19.96 -11.90
CA ASN A 201 -31.17 -21.41 -12.08
C ASN A 201 -29.78 -21.86 -12.55
N LYS A 202 -28.92 -20.92 -12.98
CA LYS A 202 -27.62 -21.21 -13.59
C LYS A 202 -27.72 -22.21 -14.75
N SER A 203 -28.79 -22.16 -15.53
CA SER A 203 -29.05 -23.05 -16.66
C SER A 203 -29.69 -22.28 -17.82
N PRO A 204 -29.56 -22.78 -19.07
CA PRO A 204 -30.26 -22.21 -20.22
C PRO A 204 -31.77 -22.16 -19.97
N LEU A 205 -32.39 -21.04 -20.32
CA LEU A 205 -33.83 -20.91 -20.41
C LEU A 205 -34.22 -20.90 -21.89
N ILE A 206 -34.89 -21.97 -22.30
CA ILE A 206 -35.45 -22.13 -23.63
C ILE A 206 -36.94 -21.88 -23.54
N VAL A 207 -37.45 -20.98 -24.38
CA VAL A 207 -38.88 -20.70 -24.53
C VAL A 207 -39.24 -20.90 -25.99
N THR A 208 -40.14 -21.84 -26.25
CA THR A 208 -40.63 -22.15 -27.60
C THR A 208 -41.71 -21.17 -28.04
N ASP A 209 -42.62 -20.80 -27.14
CA ASP A 209 -43.62 -19.76 -27.36
C ASP A 209 -43.99 -19.10 -26.02
N ILE A 210 -43.63 -17.82 -25.88
CA ILE A 210 -43.85 -17.04 -24.66
C ILE A 210 -45.32 -16.83 -24.27
N GLU A 211 -46.23 -16.85 -25.24
CA GLU A 211 -47.66 -16.60 -24.99
C GLU A 211 -48.36 -17.84 -24.44
N THR A 212 -47.79 -19.02 -24.69
CA THR A 212 -48.30 -20.31 -24.20
C THR A 212 -47.50 -20.87 -23.02
N ASP A 213 -46.36 -20.25 -22.68
CA ASP A 213 -45.50 -20.71 -21.60
C ASP A 213 -46.10 -20.36 -20.21
N ASN A 214 -46.52 -21.40 -19.51
CA ASN A 214 -47.14 -21.32 -18.17
C ASN A 214 -46.26 -20.61 -17.12
N ARG A 215 -44.95 -20.45 -17.36
CA ARG A 215 -44.03 -19.79 -16.43
C ARG A 215 -44.13 -18.27 -16.46
N PHE A 216 -44.58 -17.67 -17.57
CA PHE A 216 -44.41 -16.24 -17.82
C PHE A 216 -45.69 -15.48 -18.18
N SER A 217 -46.76 -16.16 -18.61
CA SER A 217 -48.11 -15.60 -18.87
C SER A 217 -48.10 -14.16 -19.40
N ARG A 218 -47.35 -13.91 -20.48
CA ARG A 218 -47.09 -12.57 -21.00
C ARG A 218 -47.16 -12.57 -22.53
N VAL A 219 -47.71 -11.49 -23.10
CA VAL A 219 -47.73 -11.25 -24.55
C VAL A 219 -46.31 -11.00 -25.07
N ASN A 220 -46.01 -11.48 -26.28
CA ASN A 220 -44.74 -11.20 -26.94
C ASN A 220 -44.53 -9.69 -27.10
N ARG A 221 -43.28 -9.22 -27.00
CA ARG A 221 -42.95 -7.80 -27.23
C ARG A 221 -42.40 -7.65 -28.65
N GLU A 222 -42.89 -6.64 -29.37
CA GLU A 222 -42.55 -6.39 -30.79
C GLU A 222 -41.05 -6.33 -31.12
N HIS A 223 -40.19 -5.96 -30.16
CA HIS A 223 -38.74 -5.84 -30.40
C HIS A 223 -37.98 -7.17 -30.40
N TYR A 224 -38.59 -8.27 -29.96
CA TYR A 224 -37.95 -9.58 -29.95
C TYR A 224 -38.20 -10.41 -31.23
N GLY A 225 -39.01 -9.92 -32.18
CA GLY A 225 -39.33 -10.68 -33.38
C GLY A 225 -40.30 -11.82 -33.08
N THR A 226 -39.83 -13.07 -33.08
CA THR A 226 -40.66 -14.27 -32.86
C THR A 226 -41.03 -14.50 -31.39
N LYS A 227 -41.93 -15.47 -31.16
CA LYS A 227 -42.38 -15.89 -29.82
C LYS A 227 -41.39 -16.83 -29.10
N SER A 228 -40.36 -17.32 -29.80
CA SER A 228 -39.33 -18.18 -29.24
C SER A 228 -38.07 -17.39 -28.90
N PHE A 229 -37.50 -17.65 -27.72
CA PHE A 229 -36.21 -17.06 -27.34
C PHE A 229 -35.37 -18.03 -26.52
N LEU A 230 -34.07 -17.79 -26.55
CA LEU A 230 -33.07 -18.50 -25.79
C LEU A 230 -32.34 -17.52 -24.87
N CYS A 231 -32.28 -17.84 -23.58
CA CYS A 231 -31.52 -17.10 -22.59
C CYS A 231 -30.43 -18.01 -22.01
N MET A 232 -29.18 -17.72 -22.34
CA MET A 232 -28.02 -18.48 -21.88
C MET A 232 -27.32 -17.74 -20.74
N PRO A 233 -27.02 -18.39 -19.60
CA PRO A 233 -26.22 -17.78 -18.55
C PRO A 233 -24.75 -17.69 -18.95
N LEU A 234 -24.13 -16.54 -18.69
CA LEU A 234 -22.69 -16.35 -18.75
C LEU A 234 -22.10 -16.78 -17.40
N LYS A 235 -21.57 -18.00 -17.33
CA LYS A 235 -21.06 -18.60 -16.09
C LYS A 235 -19.58 -18.27 -15.92
N GLY A 236 -19.29 -17.30 -15.06
CA GLY A 236 -17.93 -17.05 -14.60
C GLY A 236 -17.46 -18.12 -13.60
N ILE A 237 -16.27 -17.92 -13.04
CA ILE A 237 -15.58 -18.87 -12.16
C ILE A 237 -16.43 -19.18 -10.91
N ASN A 238 -16.95 -18.14 -10.26
CA ASN A 238 -17.67 -18.28 -8.99
C ASN A 238 -19.15 -17.89 -9.08
N THR A 239 -19.56 -17.19 -10.14
CA THR A 239 -20.90 -16.58 -10.25
C THR A 239 -21.34 -16.47 -11.69
N VAL A 240 -22.65 -16.42 -11.92
CA VAL A 240 -23.19 -15.96 -13.21
C VAL A 240 -22.95 -14.46 -13.32
N ILE A 241 -22.20 -14.03 -14.32
CA ILE A 241 -21.86 -12.61 -14.55
C ILE A 241 -22.99 -11.88 -15.30
N GLY A 242 -23.80 -12.62 -16.04
CA GLY A 242 -24.83 -12.07 -16.89
C GLY A 242 -25.52 -13.14 -17.73
N VAL A 243 -26.22 -12.71 -18.77
CA VAL A 243 -27.00 -13.56 -19.66
C VAL A 243 -26.89 -13.06 -21.09
N LEU A 244 -26.83 -13.99 -22.03
CA LEU A 244 -26.97 -13.73 -23.45
C LEU A 244 -28.39 -14.14 -23.87
N THR A 245 -29.14 -13.20 -24.42
CA THR A 245 -30.50 -13.41 -24.90
C THR A 245 -30.51 -13.41 -26.43
N MET A 246 -31.31 -14.29 -27.02
CA MET A 246 -31.39 -14.45 -28.47
C MET A 246 -32.82 -14.72 -28.91
N SER A 247 -33.18 -14.19 -30.06
CA SER A 247 -34.43 -14.47 -30.76
C SER A 247 -34.23 -14.50 -32.28
N ARG A 248 -35.22 -15.02 -33.00
CA ARG A 248 -35.22 -15.10 -34.47
C ARG A 248 -36.25 -14.12 -35.04
N ARG A 249 -36.06 -13.68 -36.28
CA ARG A 249 -37.06 -12.89 -37.02
C ARG A 249 -38.02 -13.76 -37.82
N SER A 250 -37.58 -14.95 -38.25
CA SER A 250 -38.43 -15.93 -38.96
C SER A 250 -38.99 -17.00 -38.02
N GLU A 251 -40.26 -17.37 -38.19
CA GLU A 251 -41.01 -18.30 -37.32
C GLU A 251 -40.69 -19.79 -37.54
N ASP A 252 -39.84 -20.14 -38.52
CA ASP A 252 -39.75 -21.53 -39.01
C ASP A 252 -39.09 -22.53 -38.05
N LYS A 253 -38.46 -22.10 -36.93
CA LYS A 253 -37.83 -23.04 -35.97
C LYS A 253 -37.69 -22.46 -34.55
N PRO A 254 -38.27 -23.09 -33.51
CA PRO A 254 -38.02 -22.72 -32.12
C PRO A 254 -36.59 -23.11 -31.69
N PHE A 255 -36.06 -22.47 -30.64
CA PHE A 255 -34.76 -22.89 -30.07
C PHE A 255 -34.86 -24.26 -29.40
N THR A 256 -33.81 -25.07 -29.53
CA THR A 256 -33.73 -26.42 -28.96
C THR A 256 -32.63 -26.53 -27.90
N GLN A 257 -32.59 -27.66 -27.19
CA GLN A 257 -31.48 -27.95 -26.27
C GLN A 257 -30.13 -28.06 -27.00
N GLU A 258 -30.14 -28.55 -28.23
CA GLU A 258 -28.94 -28.63 -29.08
C GLU A 258 -28.36 -27.22 -29.36
N ASP A 259 -29.22 -26.23 -29.63
CA ASP A 259 -28.79 -24.83 -29.78
C ASP A 259 -28.07 -24.34 -28.51
N ALA A 260 -28.59 -24.68 -27.32
CA ALA A 260 -27.96 -24.32 -26.05
C ALA A 260 -26.64 -25.06 -25.81
N ASP A 261 -26.56 -26.34 -26.18
CA ASP A 261 -25.36 -27.17 -26.01
C ASP A 261 -24.22 -26.70 -26.91
N ILE A 262 -24.51 -26.27 -28.15
CA ILE A 262 -23.54 -25.67 -29.09
C ILE A 262 -22.96 -24.35 -28.53
N LEU A 263 -23.80 -23.53 -27.90
CA LEU A 263 -23.39 -22.22 -27.37
C LEU A 263 -22.64 -22.31 -26.03
N THR A 264 -22.89 -23.35 -25.24
CA THR A 264 -22.35 -23.48 -23.87
C THR A 264 -20.84 -23.29 -23.79
N PRO A 265 -20.00 -23.91 -24.65
CA PRO A 265 -18.56 -23.74 -24.53
C PRO A 265 -18.08 -22.33 -24.94
N LEU A 266 -18.68 -21.72 -25.97
CA LEU A 266 -18.37 -20.34 -26.39
C LEU A 266 -18.63 -19.36 -25.25
N LEU A 267 -19.80 -19.48 -24.61
CA LEU A 267 -20.22 -18.59 -23.53
C LEU A 267 -19.44 -18.84 -22.24
N SER A 268 -19.04 -20.08 -21.96
CA SER A 268 -18.17 -20.39 -20.82
C SER A 268 -16.79 -19.77 -21.01
N ASN A 269 -16.22 -19.83 -22.21
CA ASN A 269 -14.94 -19.19 -22.51
C ASN A 269 -15.02 -17.66 -22.43
N ALA A 270 -16.09 -17.06 -22.97
CA ALA A 270 -16.32 -15.62 -22.88
C ALA A 270 -16.46 -15.15 -21.42
N ALA A 271 -17.21 -15.89 -20.60
CA ALA A 271 -17.37 -15.55 -19.19
C ALA A 271 -16.07 -15.70 -18.39
N PHE A 272 -15.26 -16.73 -18.67
CA PHE A 272 -13.93 -16.89 -18.08
C PHE A 272 -12.97 -15.78 -18.49
N THR A 273 -12.97 -15.40 -19.78
CA THR A 273 -12.13 -14.30 -20.30
C THR A 273 -12.52 -12.97 -19.65
N TYR A 274 -13.82 -12.71 -19.49
CA TYR A 274 -14.31 -11.53 -18.78
C TYR A 274 -13.84 -11.48 -17.33
N ASP A 275 -13.95 -12.59 -16.58
CA ASP A 275 -13.47 -12.66 -15.20
C ASP A 275 -11.96 -12.38 -15.13
N ASN A 276 -11.17 -12.91 -16.07
CA ASN A 276 -9.73 -12.65 -16.14
C ASN A 276 -9.42 -11.17 -16.43
N LEU A 277 -10.10 -10.55 -17.41
CA LEU A 277 -9.91 -9.13 -17.72
C LEU A 277 -10.29 -8.24 -16.54
N ALA A 278 -11.39 -8.57 -15.84
CA ALA A 278 -11.81 -7.86 -14.64
C ALA A 278 -10.79 -8.00 -13.50
N LEU A 279 -10.21 -9.20 -13.31
CA LEU A 279 -9.15 -9.45 -12.34
C LEU A 279 -7.87 -8.68 -12.67
N VAL A 280 -7.43 -8.68 -13.93
CA VAL A 280 -6.24 -7.92 -14.37
C VAL A 280 -6.43 -6.42 -14.13
N LYS A 281 -7.62 -5.89 -14.42
CA LYS A 281 -7.94 -4.48 -14.17
C LYS A 281 -7.92 -4.16 -12.67
N ALA A 282 -8.55 -4.98 -11.83
CA ALA A 282 -8.54 -4.81 -10.39
C ALA A 282 -7.13 -4.91 -9.79
N ASP A 283 -6.29 -5.82 -10.30
CA ASP A 283 -4.89 -5.94 -9.89
C ASP A 283 -4.07 -4.71 -10.31
N ALA A 284 -4.29 -4.20 -11.52
CA ALA A 284 -3.64 -2.96 -11.97
C ALA A 284 -4.01 -1.76 -11.09
N GLU A 285 -5.30 -1.59 -10.74
CA GLU A 285 -5.76 -0.53 -9.83
C GLU A 285 -5.14 -0.68 -8.43
N LYS A 286 -5.11 -1.91 -7.89
CA LYS A 286 -4.46 -2.20 -6.60
C LYS A 286 -2.96 -1.91 -6.63
N ASN A 287 -2.27 -2.26 -7.71
CA ASN A 287 -0.85 -1.97 -7.89
C ASN A 287 -0.58 -0.45 -7.96
N GLN A 288 -1.47 0.35 -8.53
CA GLN A 288 -1.35 1.81 -8.47
C GLN A 288 -1.49 2.33 -7.03
N LEU A 289 -2.43 1.79 -6.25
CA LEU A 289 -2.59 2.16 -4.84
C LEU A 289 -1.35 1.79 -4.01
N VAL A 290 -0.75 0.61 -4.24
CA VAL A 290 0.50 0.20 -3.59
C VAL A 290 1.65 1.19 -3.90
N LYS A 291 1.76 1.69 -5.13
CA LYS A 291 2.75 2.72 -5.48
C LYS A 291 2.52 4.04 -4.76
N VAL A 292 1.26 4.43 -4.56
CA VAL A 292 0.91 5.61 -3.75
C VAL A 292 1.36 5.40 -2.31
N MET A 293 1.10 4.22 -1.73
CA MET A 293 1.55 3.88 -0.38
C MET A 293 3.08 3.91 -0.25
N ASP A 294 3.80 3.30 -1.19
CA ASP A 294 5.28 3.29 -1.22
C ASP A 294 5.85 4.71 -1.24
N MET A 295 5.27 5.59 -2.05
CA MET A 295 5.66 7.00 -2.08
C MET A 295 5.31 7.72 -0.76
N GLY A 296 4.14 7.44 -0.18
CA GLY A 296 3.75 7.93 1.14
C GLY A 296 4.73 7.54 2.23
N PHE A 297 5.16 6.28 2.27
CA PHE A 297 6.17 5.80 3.21
C PHE A 297 7.54 6.44 2.98
N LYS A 298 7.96 6.63 1.73
CA LYS A 298 9.20 7.37 1.41
C LYS A 298 9.16 8.79 1.93
N MET A 299 8.01 9.47 1.88
CA MET A 299 7.86 10.80 2.47
C MET A 299 8.01 10.78 4.00
N ILE A 300 7.48 9.76 4.66
CA ILE A 300 7.61 9.59 6.12
C ILE A 300 9.06 9.26 6.52
N GLU A 301 9.78 8.47 5.72
CA GLU A 301 11.17 8.09 5.99
C GLU A 301 12.18 9.21 5.64
N ALA A 302 11.79 10.18 4.82
CA ALA A 302 12.66 11.27 4.42
C ALA A 302 13.09 12.15 5.62
N LYS A 303 14.29 12.73 5.52
CA LYS A 303 14.81 13.64 6.56
C LYS A 303 14.02 14.95 6.63
N ALA A 304 13.60 15.46 5.47
CA ALA A 304 12.80 16.66 5.34
C ALA A 304 11.83 16.47 4.16
N MET A 305 10.61 16.97 4.31
CA MET A 305 9.62 16.95 3.25
C MET A 305 9.70 18.23 2.40
N ASP A 306 10.11 18.09 1.14
CA ASP A 306 10.13 19.19 0.18
C ASP A 306 8.91 19.19 -0.76
N LEU A 307 8.73 20.29 -1.50
CA LEU A 307 7.62 20.46 -2.43
C LEU A 307 7.68 19.49 -3.61
N ASP A 308 8.89 19.13 -4.06
CA ASP A 308 9.07 18.21 -5.19
C ASP A 308 8.56 16.82 -4.84
N MET A 309 8.81 16.37 -3.60
CA MET A 309 8.34 15.08 -3.10
C MET A 309 6.81 15.06 -2.94
N ILE A 310 6.19 16.15 -2.46
CA ILE A 310 4.73 16.30 -2.39
C ILE A 310 4.11 16.25 -3.80
N HIS A 311 4.68 16.98 -4.76
CA HIS A 311 4.20 16.97 -6.14
C HIS A 311 4.36 15.59 -6.79
N ALA A 312 5.46 14.89 -6.53
CA ALA A 312 5.66 13.53 -7.02
C ALA A 312 4.64 12.55 -6.41
N PHE A 313 4.34 12.70 -5.11
CA PHE A 313 3.26 11.95 -4.46
C PHE A 313 1.90 12.24 -5.10
N PHE A 314 1.57 13.50 -5.37
CA PHE A 314 0.33 13.87 -6.07
C PHE A 314 0.24 13.35 -7.50
N SER A 315 1.34 13.36 -8.23
CA SER A 315 1.39 12.75 -9.56
C SER A 315 1.11 11.24 -9.50
N GLN A 316 1.66 10.55 -8.50
CA GLN A 316 1.40 9.12 -8.29
C GLN A 316 -0.05 8.88 -7.84
N LEU A 317 -0.57 9.72 -6.94
CA LEU A 317 -1.97 9.67 -6.47
C LEU A 317 -2.95 9.82 -7.63
N ARG A 318 -2.69 10.74 -8.57
CA ARG A 318 -3.55 10.97 -9.74
C ARG A 318 -3.74 9.72 -10.60
N SER A 319 -2.74 8.83 -10.62
CA SER A 319 -2.80 7.56 -11.35
C SER A 319 -3.72 6.53 -10.68
N ALA A 320 -3.92 6.62 -9.36
CA ALA A 320 -4.82 5.75 -8.60
C ALA A 320 -6.22 6.36 -8.44
N VAL A 321 -6.28 7.66 -8.12
CA VAL A 321 -7.49 8.47 -7.95
C VAL A 321 -7.43 9.63 -8.92
N PRO A 322 -8.13 9.57 -10.07
CA PRO A 322 -8.16 10.67 -11.02
C PRO A 322 -8.77 11.92 -10.37
N PHE A 323 -8.05 13.03 -10.43
CA PHE A 323 -8.49 14.35 -9.98
C PHE A 323 -7.91 15.41 -10.92
N ASP A 324 -8.58 16.56 -10.99
CA ASP A 324 -8.10 17.70 -11.75
C ASP A 324 -7.43 18.76 -10.87
N LEU A 325 -7.76 18.78 -9.57
CA LEU A 325 -7.17 19.66 -8.57
C LEU A 325 -6.98 18.91 -7.25
N VAL A 326 -5.82 19.06 -6.62
CA VAL A 326 -5.58 18.64 -5.23
C VAL A 326 -5.02 19.80 -4.43
N ILE A 327 -5.50 20.01 -3.21
CA ILE A 327 -5.09 21.09 -2.31
C ILE A 327 -4.82 20.50 -0.92
N ILE A 328 -3.68 20.84 -0.33
CA ILE A 328 -3.41 20.66 1.09
C ILE A 328 -3.70 21.98 1.79
N MET A 329 -4.68 21.97 2.68
CA MET A 329 -4.97 23.12 3.54
C MET A 329 -4.57 22.78 4.97
N MET A 330 -3.92 23.71 5.66
CA MET A 330 -3.43 23.51 7.03
C MET A 330 -4.02 24.57 7.96
N ALA A 331 -4.29 24.21 9.21
CA ALA A 331 -4.78 25.14 10.21
C ALA A 331 -3.67 26.08 10.70
N ARG A 332 -4.01 27.35 10.96
CA ARG A 332 -3.12 28.28 11.66
C ARG A 332 -3.06 27.93 13.14
N LYS A 333 -1.87 27.96 13.74
CA LYS A 333 -1.69 27.66 15.18
C LYS A 333 -2.47 28.62 16.08
N ASP A 334 -2.49 29.91 15.75
CA ASP A 334 -3.13 30.95 16.57
C ASP A 334 -4.65 31.02 16.34
N HIS A 335 -5.11 30.53 15.18
CA HIS A 335 -6.52 30.57 14.77
C HIS A 335 -6.92 29.26 14.09
N PRO A 336 -7.28 28.21 14.86
CA PRO A 336 -7.57 26.87 14.32
C PRO A 336 -8.73 26.83 13.30
N SER A 337 -9.67 27.77 13.39
CA SER A 337 -10.78 27.93 12.43
C SER A 337 -10.39 28.60 11.11
N THR A 338 -9.12 28.97 10.95
CA THR A 338 -8.56 29.55 9.72
C THR A 338 -7.60 28.56 9.08
N LEU A 339 -7.92 28.14 7.86
CA LEU A 339 -7.05 27.27 7.07
C LEU A 339 -6.27 28.11 6.05
N TYR A 340 -5.04 27.72 5.73
CA TYR A 340 -4.28 28.31 4.63
C TYR A 340 -3.88 27.25 3.61
N VAL A 341 -3.75 27.65 2.35
CA VAL A 341 -3.26 26.76 1.30
C VAL A 341 -1.77 26.52 1.51
N PHE A 342 -1.42 25.32 1.96
CA PHE A 342 -0.04 24.89 2.13
C PHE A 342 0.58 24.58 0.77
N ASP A 343 -0.08 23.73 -0.02
CA ASP A 343 0.33 23.42 -1.38
C ASP A 343 -0.83 22.91 -2.24
N TYR A 344 -0.66 22.90 -3.57
CA TYR A 344 -1.66 22.38 -4.50
C TYR A 344 -1.04 21.92 -5.83
N LEU A 345 -1.72 20.99 -6.50
CA LEU A 345 -1.39 20.56 -7.87
C LEU A 345 -2.66 20.52 -8.73
N ALA A 346 -2.62 21.15 -9.90
CA ALA A 346 -3.75 21.25 -10.82
C ALA A 346 -3.40 20.79 -12.24
N SER A 347 -4.35 20.19 -12.94
CA SER A 347 -4.31 19.91 -14.39
C SER A 347 -5.00 21.01 -15.21
N MET A 348 -5.60 21.98 -14.52
CA MET A 348 -6.36 23.10 -15.06
C MET A 348 -5.76 24.43 -14.60
N SER A 349 -6.16 25.53 -15.24
CA SER A 349 -5.86 26.86 -14.72
C SER A 349 -6.68 27.10 -13.45
N VAL A 350 -6.00 27.45 -12.36
CA VAL A 350 -6.63 27.74 -11.07
C VAL A 350 -6.20 29.10 -10.54
N ASP A 351 -7.13 29.81 -9.90
CA ASP A 351 -6.82 31.05 -9.18
C ASP A 351 -6.61 30.75 -7.69
N LEU A 352 -5.47 30.12 -7.39
CA LEU A 352 -5.06 29.73 -6.03
C LEU A 352 -3.64 30.20 -5.73
N ARG A 353 -3.43 30.66 -4.50
CA ARG A 353 -2.14 31.12 -4.01
C ARG A 353 -1.80 30.46 -2.68
N ARG A 354 -0.53 30.07 -2.51
CA ARG A 354 0.00 29.51 -1.26
C ARG A 354 -0.02 30.56 -0.15
N ASN A 355 -0.15 30.11 1.10
CA ASN A 355 -0.16 30.95 2.31
C ASN A 355 -1.27 32.01 2.37
N VAL A 356 -2.32 31.88 1.56
CA VAL A 356 -3.55 32.69 1.69
C VAL A 356 -4.46 32.06 2.73
N ASP A 357 -4.98 32.88 3.64
CA ASP A 357 -5.84 32.48 4.74
C ASP A 357 -7.32 32.46 4.34
N TYR A 358 -8.02 31.41 4.76
CA TYR A 358 -9.43 31.16 4.54
C TYR A 358 -10.12 30.93 5.89
N PRO A 359 -10.97 31.87 6.34
CA PRO A 359 -11.81 31.66 7.52
C PRO A 359 -12.86 30.59 7.21
N CYS A 360 -12.69 29.40 7.76
CA CYS A 360 -13.48 28.22 7.36
C CYS A 360 -14.68 27.97 8.27
N GLN A 361 -14.87 28.73 9.34
CA GLN A 361 -15.93 28.48 10.33
C GLN A 361 -17.32 28.39 9.67
N GLY A 362 -17.99 27.25 9.87
CA GLY A 362 -19.31 26.96 9.28
C GLY A 362 -19.30 26.40 7.85
N SER A 363 -18.14 26.32 7.19
CA SER A 363 -17.98 25.68 5.89
C SER A 363 -17.99 24.16 5.97
N ILE A 364 -18.07 23.49 4.82
CA ILE A 364 -17.86 22.05 4.73
C ILE A 364 -16.45 21.61 5.15
N LEU A 365 -15.43 22.47 5.00
CA LEU A 365 -14.07 22.16 5.46
C LEU A 365 -13.99 22.12 6.99
N ASP A 366 -14.66 23.06 7.66
CA ASP A 366 -14.76 23.09 9.12
C ASP A 366 -15.54 21.88 9.66
N LYS A 367 -16.61 21.45 8.97
CA LYS A 367 -17.32 20.20 9.32
C LYS A 367 -16.41 18.97 9.22
N VAL A 368 -15.65 18.85 8.14
CA VAL A 368 -14.68 17.76 7.95
C VAL A 368 -13.60 17.78 9.04
N MET A 369 -13.07 18.96 9.34
CA MET A 369 -12.12 19.18 10.45
C MET A 369 -12.71 18.83 11.81
N GLN A 370 -13.99 19.09 12.09
CA GLN A 370 -14.59 18.77 13.38
C GLN A 370 -14.91 17.28 13.51
N GLN A 371 -15.31 16.64 12.42
CA GLN A 371 -15.67 15.22 12.41
C GLN A 371 -14.46 14.28 12.32
N GLY A 372 -13.32 14.76 11.79
CA GLY A 372 -12.12 13.93 11.59
C GLY A 372 -12.33 12.79 10.58
N SER A 373 -13.27 12.96 9.64
CA SER A 373 -13.68 11.93 8.67
C SER A 373 -13.55 12.41 7.22
N THR A 374 -13.68 11.48 6.28
CA THR A 374 -13.75 11.83 4.85
C THR A 374 -15.19 12.10 4.42
N LEU A 375 -15.39 13.17 3.65
CA LEU A 375 -16.65 13.56 3.04
C LEU A 375 -16.51 13.57 1.52
N ILE A 376 -17.39 12.86 0.83
CA ILE A 376 -17.44 12.83 -0.64
C ILE A 376 -18.72 13.50 -1.13
N ILE A 377 -18.55 14.49 -2.00
CA ILE A 377 -19.64 15.21 -2.65
C ILE A 377 -19.61 14.84 -4.13
N ASN A 378 -20.50 13.93 -4.53
CA ASN A 378 -20.58 13.45 -5.91
C ASN A 378 -21.16 14.48 -6.89
N HIS A 379 -21.96 15.42 -6.40
CA HIS A 379 -22.53 16.51 -7.19
C HIS A 379 -22.55 17.78 -6.33
N LEU A 380 -21.67 18.73 -6.68
CA LEU A 380 -21.47 19.97 -5.95
C LEU A 380 -22.62 20.94 -6.25
N LYS A 381 -23.48 21.19 -5.26
CA LYS A 381 -24.52 22.22 -5.34
C LYS A 381 -23.92 23.60 -5.08
N GLN A 382 -24.58 24.64 -5.60
CA GLN A 382 -24.21 26.02 -5.32
C GLN A 382 -24.24 26.29 -3.81
N SER A 383 -23.14 26.79 -3.26
CA SER A 383 -22.97 27.07 -1.83
C SER A 383 -22.86 28.57 -1.56
N ASP A 384 -23.53 29.08 -0.53
CA ASP A 384 -23.43 30.51 -0.17
C ASP A 384 -22.16 30.82 0.64
N HIS A 385 -21.36 29.81 1.02
CA HIS A 385 -20.17 30.02 1.83
C HIS A 385 -18.99 30.57 1.00
N PRO A 386 -18.35 31.70 1.38
CA PRO A 386 -17.30 32.35 0.59
C PRO A 386 -16.12 31.44 0.23
N VAL A 387 -15.65 30.64 1.19
CA VAL A 387 -14.53 29.70 0.98
C VAL A 387 -14.88 28.63 -0.05
N GLU A 388 -16.12 28.13 -0.05
CA GLU A 388 -16.56 27.09 -0.99
C GLU A 388 -16.74 27.66 -2.40
N GLN A 389 -17.17 28.92 -2.50
CA GLN A 389 -17.22 29.67 -3.74
C GLN A 389 -15.81 29.84 -4.36
N GLU A 390 -14.83 30.21 -3.55
CA GLU A 390 -13.46 30.46 -4.04
C GLU A 390 -12.69 29.17 -4.36
N LEU A 391 -12.79 28.15 -3.51
CA LEU A 391 -12.05 26.90 -3.67
C LEU A 391 -12.68 25.93 -4.67
N PHE A 392 -14.01 25.92 -4.81
CA PHE A 392 -14.69 24.93 -5.65
C PHE A 392 -15.40 25.55 -6.86
N HIS A 393 -16.31 26.51 -6.65
CA HIS A 393 -17.14 27.04 -7.74
C HIS A 393 -16.35 27.88 -8.75
N LYS A 394 -15.43 28.72 -8.29
CA LYS A 394 -14.54 29.52 -9.15
C LYS A 394 -13.64 28.64 -10.03
N GLN A 395 -13.34 27.42 -9.57
CA GLN A 395 -12.56 26.42 -10.31
C GLN A 395 -13.44 25.45 -11.12
N GLN A 396 -14.76 25.66 -11.14
CA GLN A 396 -15.75 24.87 -11.90
C GLN A 396 -15.81 23.38 -11.54
N LEU A 397 -15.45 23.02 -10.30
CA LEU A 397 -15.50 21.62 -9.85
C LEU A 397 -16.95 21.11 -9.79
N GLN A 398 -17.16 19.87 -10.22
CA GLN A 398 -18.45 19.18 -10.20
C GLN A 398 -18.55 18.16 -9.05
N SER A 399 -17.42 17.60 -8.63
CA SER A 399 -17.34 16.71 -7.47
C SER A 399 -16.09 16.98 -6.64
N VAL A 400 -16.17 16.73 -5.34
CA VAL A 400 -15.09 17.01 -4.38
C VAL A 400 -15.00 15.88 -3.35
N GLY A 401 -13.79 15.38 -3.09
CA GLY A 401 -13.44 14.55 -1.94
C GLY A 401 -12.66 15.37 -0.92
N LEU A 402 -13.12 15.36 0.33
CA LEU A 402 -12.52 16.12 1.44
C LEU A 402 -12.13 15.14 2.54
N SER A 403 -10.88 15.16 2.97
CA SER A 403 -10.40 14.30 4.05
C SER A 403 -9.68 15.12 5.09
N ALA A 404 -10.05 14.94 6.36
CA ALA A 404 -9.32 15.55 7.47
C ALA A 404 -7.90 14.97 7.55
N LEU A 405 -6.91 15.85 7.70
CA LEU A 405 -5.55 15.49 8.03
C LEU A 405 -5.45 15.34 9.55
N HIS A 406 -5.67 14.12 10.02
CA HIS A 406 -5.75 13.78 11.44
C HIS A 406 -4.54 12.96 11.88
N CYS A 407 -3.89 13.38 12.97
CA CYS A 407 -2.87 12.58 13.65
C CYS A 407 -3.05 12.70 15.18
N GLU A 408 -3.14 11.55 15.87
CA GLU A 408 -3.18 11.44 17.35
C GLU A 408 -4.14 12.40 18.09
N GLY A 409 -5.32 12.71 17.52
CA GLY A 409 -6.33 13.54 18.20
C GLY A 409 -6.37 15.01 17.78
N GLU A 410 -5.40 15.50 17.01
CA GLU A 410 -5.40 16.86 16.45
C GLU A 410 -5.67 16.84 14.94
N ASN A 411 -6.70 17.59 14.52
CA ASN A 411 -6.96 17.84 13.11
C ASN A 411 -6.11 19.01 12.65
N SER A 412 -5.11 18.71 11.81
CA SER A 412 -4.07 19.64 11.40
C SER A 412 -4.41 20.38 10.10
N GLY A 413 -5.39 19.88 9.36
CA GLY A 413 -5.75 20.42 8.04
C GLY A 413 -6.75 19.57 7.28
N VAL A 414 -6.99 19.92 6.01
CA VAL A 414 -7.88 19.21 5.10
C VAL A 414 -7.17 18.97 3.78
N LEU A 415 -7.22 17.72 3.31
CA LEU A 415 -6.90 17.36 1.94
C LEU A 415 -8.16 17.50 1.09
N VAL A 416 -8.06 18.26 0.00
CA VAL A 416 -9.14 18.49 -0.95
C VAL A 416 -8.75 17.90 -2.29
N LEU A 417 -9.57 16.99 -2.84
CA LEU A 417 -9.48 16.55 -4.23
C LEU A 417 -10.71 17.01 -4.99
N GLY A 418 -10.51 17.66 -6.14
CA GLY A 418 -11.54 18.21 -7.00
C GLY A 418 -11.51 17.58 -8.40
N SER A 419 -12.70 17.37 -8.97
CA SER A 419 -12.87 16.90 -10.35
C SER A 419 -13.92 17.71 -11.10
N LEU A 420 -13.70 17.93 -12.39
CA LEU A 420 -14.67 18.49 -13.33
C LEU A 420 -15.76 17.47 -13.73
N GLN A 421 -15.60 16.20 -13.36
CA GLN A 421 -16.58 15.15 -13.63
C GLN A 421 -17.44 14.91 -12.38
N GLU A 422 -18.74 14.69 -12.59
CA GLU A 422 -19.65 14.26 -11.54
C GLU A 422 -19.29 12.85 -11.05
N GLY A 423 -19.41 12.61 -9.75
CA GLY A 423 -19.24 11.30 -9.14
C GLY A 423 -17.82 10.70 -9.25
N ALA A 424 -16.79 11.49 -9.60
CA ALA A 424 -15.43 11.00 -9.84
C ALA A 424 -14.82 10.24 -8.63
N PHE A 425 -15.25 10.60 -7.42
CA PHE A 425 -14.78 10.02 -6.16
C PHE A 425 -15.75 8.98 -5.56
N SER A 426 -16.78 8.55 -6.31
CA SER A 426 -17.73 7.55 -5.84
C SER A 426 -17.03 6.25 -5.42
N GLU A 427 -17.37 5.74 -4.23
CA GLU A 427 -16.76 4.52 -3.65
C GLU A 427 -15.23 4.63 -3.42
N ARG A 428 -14.68 5.86 -3.34
CA ARG A 428 -13.24 6.09 -3.11
C ARG A 428 -12.87 6.56 -1.70
N GLN A 429 -13.77 6.39 -0.73
CA GLN A 429 -13.59 6.92 0.62
C GLN A 429 -12.37 6.31 1.33
N GLU A 430 -12.21 4.99 1.27
CA GLU A 430 -11.08 4.30 1.91
C GLU A 430 -9.73 4.75 1.34
N GLN A 431 -9.62 4.96 0.03
CA GLN A 431 -8.38 5.44 -0.59
C GLN A 431 -8.05 6.87 -0.17
N LEU A 432 -9.06 7.74 -0.08
CA LEU A 432 -8.87 9.12 0.36
C LEU A 432 -8.46 9.19 1.84
N GLU A 433 -9.08 8.38 2.71
CA GLU A 433 -8.71 8.25 4.13
C GLU A 433 -7.28 7.75 4.30
N MET A 434 -6.89 6.72 3.54
CA MET A 434 -5.52 6.20 3.54
C MET A 434 -4.51 7.30 3.16
N VAL A 435 -4.78 8.05 2.09
CA VAL A 435 -3.88 9.09 1.59
C VAL A 435 -3.77 10.26 2.56
N ALA A 436 -4.90 10.69 3.14
CA ALA A 436 -4.91 11.71 4.17
C ALA A 436 -4.12 11.27 5.42
N SER A 437 -4.25 10.01 5.82
CA SER A 437 -3.48 9.45 6.93
C SER A 437 -1.97 9.46 6.65
N LEU A 438 -1.54 8.99 5.47
CA LEU A 438 -0.11 9.00 5.08
C LEU A 438 0.46 10.42 5.05
N LEU A 439 -0.27 11.39 4.50
CA LEU A 439 0.16 12.79 4.50
C LEU A 439 0.23 13.38 5.91
N SER A 440 -0.75 13.07 6.77
CA SER A 440 -0.76 13.53 8.17
C SER A 440 0.44 12.99 8.94
N MET A 441 0.76 11.71 8.75
CA MET A 441 1.93 11.08 9.37
C MET A 441 3.24 11.67 8.86
N ALA A 442 3.36 11.91 7.55
CA ALA A 442 4.56 12.53 6.96
C ALA A 442 4.77 13.95 7.49
N GLN A 443 3.70 14.74 7.57
CA GLN A 443 3.74 16.10 8.10
C GLN A 443 4.13 16.13 9.58
N GLU A 444 3.54 15.27 10.41
CA GLU A 444 3.88 15.23 11.83
C GLU A 444 5.33 14.77 12.04
N ARG A 445 5.79 13.80 11.25
CA ARG A 445 7.18 13.34 11.27
C ARG A 445 8.17 14.44 10.90
N ASP A 446 7.88 15.24 9.87
CA ASP A 446 8.69 16.40 9.45
C ASP A 446 8.72 17.47 10.56
N ARG A 447 7.55 17.78 11.15
CA ARG A 447 7.41 18.71 12.27
C ARG A 447 8.25 18.30 13.48
N LEU A 448 8.13 17.03 13.90
CA LEU A 448 8.89 16.47 15.02
C LEU A 448 10.39 16.46 14.73
N SER A 449 10.80 16.11 13.51
CA SER A 449 12.21 16.14 13.10
C SER A 449 12.78 17.56 13.21
N GLY A 450 12.04 18.56 12.71
CA GLY A 450 12.46 19.96 12.80
C GLY A 450 12.56 20.46 14.25
N MET A 451 11.68 19.99 15.14
CA MET A 451 11.77 20.29 16.58
C MET A 451 13.00 19.67 17.23
N VAL A 452 13.34 18.42 16.89
CA VAL A 452 14.57 17.74 17.37
C VAL A 452 15.80 18.46 16.85
N ASP A 453 15.87 18.76 15.55
CA ASP A 453 17.01 19.46 14.94
C ASP A 453 17.23 20.83 15.58
N LYS A 454 16.15 21.58 15.84
CA LYS A 454 16.23 22.86 16.57
C LYS A 454 16.75 22.67 18.00
N ARG A 455 16.28 21.64 18.70
CA ARG A 455 16.70 21.35 20.07
C ARG A 455 18.17 20.92 20.15
N ASP A 456 18.64 20.17 19.18
CA ASP A 456 20.05 19.76 19.06
C ASP A 456 20.94 20.98 18.81
N GLN A 457 20.52 21.92 17.94
CA GLN A 457 21.22 23.19 17.74
C GLN A 457 21.33 24.01 19.04
N GLU A 458 20.23 24.13 19.79
CA GLU A 458 20.22 24.81 21.09
C GLU A 458 21.17 24.12 22.08
N MET A 459 21.20 22.79 22.11
CA MET A 459 22.02 22.02 23.05
C MET A 459 23.50 22.07 22.69
N ASP A 460 23.86 21.99 21.41
CA ASP A 460 25.25 22.12 20.96
C ASP A 460 25.80 23.52 21.23
N PHE A 461 24.97 24.55 21.11
CA PHE A 461 25.34 25.89 21.52
C PHE A 461 25.59 25.98 23.03
N MET A 462 24.72 25.40 23.86
CA MET A 462 24.93 25.35 25.31
C MET A 462 26.22 24.62 25.69
N LYS A 463 26.58 23.55 24.99
CA LYS A 463 27.87 22.86 25.16
C LYS A 463 29.06 23.76 24.80
N GLN A 464 28.97 24.53 23.71
CA GLN A 464 30.03 25.47 23.31
C GLN A 464 30.24 26.56 24.37
N ILE A 465 29.14 27.16 24.88
CA ILE A 465 29.21 28.11 26.01
C ILE A 465 29.90 27.46 27.20
N GLY A 466 29.43 26.29 27.63
CA GLY A 466 30.03 25.57 28.77
C GLY A 466 31.53 25.30 28.59
N SER A 467 31.95 24.91 27.38
CA SER A 467 33.35 24.65 27.06
C SER A 467 34.22 25.91 27.10
N ILE A 468 33.74 27.03 26.53
CA ILE A 468 34.47 28.32 26.54
C ILE A 468 34.62 28.81 27.98
N LEU A 469 33.54 28.75 28.76
CA LEU A 469 33.53 29.15 30.16
C LEU A 469 34.45 28.28 31.04
N ALA A 470 34.55 26.99 30.74
CA ALA A 470 35.46 26.08 31.44
C ALA A 470 36.94 26.32 31.07
N ALA A 471 37.24 26.60 29.81
CA ALA A 471 38.61 26.77 29.31
C ALA A 471 39.24 28.13 29.67
N SER A 472 38.42 29.16 29.87
CA SER A 472 38.86 30.56 29.96
C SER A 472 38.94 31.04 31.41
N THR A 473 39.75 30.37 32.24
CA THR A 473 39.91 30.74 33.66
C THR A 473 40.79 32.00 33.87
N PHE A 474 41.39 32.55 32.81
CA PHE A 474 42.45 33.56 32.91
C PHE A 474 42.09 34.98 32.43
N ASP A 475 41.06 35.16 31.60
CA ASP A 475 40.60 36.47 31.14
C ASP A 475 39.06 36.54 31.19
N ILE A 476 38.56 37.14 32.26
CA ILE A 476 37.11 37.23 32.49
C ILE A 476 36.42 38.18 31.51
N ASP A 477 37.15 39.18 31.00
CA ASP A 477 36.60 40.17 30.07
C ASP A 477 36.39 39.53 28.69
N GLU A 478 37.33 38.69 28.24
CA GLU A 478 37.20 37.89 27.02
C GLU A 478 36.02 36.91 27.10
N VAL A 479 35.83 36.26 28.26
CA VAL A 479 34.69 35.37 28.54
C VAL A 479 33.35 36.09 28.43
N ILE A 480 33.22 37.24 29.10
CA ILE A 480 31.98 38.04 29.10
C ILE A 480 31.66 38.47 27.67
N LYS A 481 32.66 38.95 26.94
CA LYS A 481 32.52 39.41 25.56
C LYS A 481 32.05 38.30 24.62
N HIS A 482 32.69 37.14 24.63
CA HIS A 482 32.26 36.01 23.81
C HIS A 482 30.85 35.54 24.18
N THR A 483 30.52 35.54 25.48
CA THR A 483 29.19 35.14 25.93
C THR A 483 28.11 36.08 25.40
N LEU A 484 28.32 37.39 25.44
CA LEU A 484 27.36 38.36 24.93
C LEU A 484 27.22 38.30 23.40
N GLN A 485 28.30 38.09 22.65
CA GLN A 485 28.24 37.88 21.19
C GLN A 485 27.44 36.62 20.81
N MET A 486 27.60 35.56 21.60
CA MET A 486 26.86 34.33 21.45
C MET A 486 25.37 34.54 21.77
N ILE A 487 25.04 35.24 22.86
CA ILE A 487 23.67 35.62 23.22
C ILE A 487 23.00 36.42 22.10
N GLN A 488 23.71 37.40 21.52
CA GLN A 488 23.21 38.20 20.39
C GLN A 488 22.72 37.32 19.24
N THR A 489 23.50 36.27 18.92
CA THR A 489 23.23 35.40 17.78
C THR A 489 22.07 34.44 18.04
N VAL A 490 22.04 33.82 19.23
CA VAL A 490 21.06 32.75 19.51
C VAL A 490 19.70 33.27 19.94
N ILE A 491 19.66 34.33 20.77
CA ILE A 491 18.38 34.95 21.15
C ILE A 491 17.89 35.91 20.06
N ASN A 492 18.78 36.28 19.12
CA ASN A 492 18.49 37.15 17.97
C ASN A 492 17.91 38.51 18.40
N VAL A 493 18.71 39.23 19.16
CA VAL A 493 18.36 40.50 19.84
C VAL A 493 19.16 41.67 19.28
N GLU A 494 18.58 42.86 19.35
CA GLU A 494 19.20 44.09 18.84
C GLU A 494 20.37 44.53 19.72
N ALA A 495 20.22 44.47 21.04
CA ALA A 495 21.22 44.92 21.99
C ALA A 495 21.23 44.07 23.27
N GLY A 496 22.31 44.16 24.04
CA GLY A 496 22.40 43.50 25.34
C GLY A 496 23.60 43.97 26.15
N SER A 497 23.54 43.73 27.45
CA SER A 497 24.57 44.15 28.40
C SER A 497 24.73 43.14 29.54
N LEU A 498 25.93 43.08 30.09
CA LEU A 498 26.23 42.39 31.34
C LEU A 498 26.71 43.42 32.36
N LEU A 499 26.02 43.48 33.48
CA LEU A 499 26.35 44.36 34.60
C LEU A 499 26.78 43.52 35.80
N LEU A 500 27.88 43.90 36.46
CA LEU A 500 28.32 43.28 37.70
C LEU A 500 28.02 44.17 38.90
N LEU A 501 27.73 43.54 40.03
CA LEU A 501 27.43 44.24 41.29
C LEU A 501 28.73 44.59 42.04
N GLU A 502 28.99 45.88 42.18
CA GLU A 502 30.14 46.46 42.89
C GLU A 502 29.62 47.51 43.91
N ASP A 503 29.87 47.31 45.21
CA ASP A 503 29.52 48.26 46.28
C ASP A 503 28.06 48.79 46.21
N ASP A 504 27.08 47.89 46.11
CA ASP A 504 25.63 48.16 45.97
C ASP A 504 25.21 48.92 44.70
N GLU A 505 26.08 48.99 43.69
CA GLU A 505 25.79 49.55 42.38
C GLU A 505 26.11 48.54 41.27
N LEU A 506 25.28 48.51 40.23
CA LEU A 506 25.52 47.74 39.02
C LEU A 506 26.41 48.54 38.06
N VAL A 507 27.51 47.93 37.64
CA VAL A 507 28.49 48.52 36.73
C VAL A 507 28.48 47.75 35.42
N PHE A 508 28.36 48.46 34.30
CA PHE A 508 28.42 47.85 32.96
C PHE A 508 29.83 47.31 32.72
N LYS A 509 29.94 45.99 32.49
CA LYS A 509 31.21 45.35 32.12
C LYS A 509 31.36 45.25 30.61
N GLU A 510 30.31 44.83 29.93
CA GLU A 510 30.31 44.70 28.47
C GLU A 510 28.90 44.92 27.93
N SER A 511 28.80 45.42 26.70
CA SER A 511 27.53 45.68 26.03
C SER A 511 27.71 45.60 24.52
N PHE A 512 26.67 45.18 23.82
CA PHE A 512 26.63 45.17 22.35
C PHE A 512 25.36 45.83 21.83
N ASN A 513 25.45 46.31 20.59
CA ASN A 513 24.31 46.77 19.81
C ASN A 513 24.54 46.39 18.34
N SER A 514 23.50 45.92 17.67
CA SER A 514 23.53 45.56 16.25
C SER A 514 23.68 46.80 15.36
N ASN A 515 23.21 47.96 15.83
CA ASN A 515 23.42 49.26 15.19
C ASN A 515 24.74 49.89 15.69
N LYS A 516 25.74 49.94 14.80
CA LYS A 516 27.07 50.52 15.10
C LYS A 516 27.06 52.04 15.33
N ASN A 517 25.96 52.73 15.06
CA ASN A 517 25.84 54.17 15.27
C ASN A 517 25.44 54.55 16.71
N VAL A 518 25.16 53.56 17.57
CA VAL A 518 24.86 53.78 18.99
C VAL A 518 26.16 53.90 19.78
N ASN A 519 26.33 55.00 20.51
CA ASN A 519 27.53 55.24 21.32
C ASN A 519 27.49 54.44 22.63
N LEU A 520 28.14 53.27 22.64
CA LEU A 520 28.19 52.39 23.82
C LEU A 520 29.26 52.80 24.84
N ASP A 521 30.20 53.69 24.50
CA ASP A 521 31.27 54.10 25.42
C ASP A 521 30.73 54.92 26.60
N GLU A 522 29.60 55.60 26.42
CA GLU A 522 28.92 56.31 27.51
C GLU A 522 28.41 55.36 28.60
N LEU A 523 28.15 54.09 28.29
CA LEU A 523 27.65 53.11 29.26
C LEU A 523 28.73 52.65 30.26
N LYS A 524 30.00 52.60 29.85
CA LYS A 524 31.12 52.06 30.66
C LYS A 524 31.34 52.83 31.97
N ASN A 525 30.98 54.11 32.02
CA ASN A 525 31.16 54.96 33.19
C ASN A 525 29.87 55.12 34.02
N LEU A 526 28.77 54.48 33.62
CA LEU A 526 27.51 54.58 34.32
C LEU A 526 27.40 53.51 35.41
N LYS A 527 26.87 53.93 36.56
CA LYS A 527 26.53 53.06 37.68
C LYS A 527 25.03 53.14 37.93
N LEU A 528 24.40 51.99 38.08
CA LEU A 528 22.97 51.87 38.34
C LEU A 528 22.74 51.39 39.77
N LYS A 529 22.05 52.18 40.59
CA LYS A 529 21.70 51.77 41.95
C LYS A 529 20.74 50.59 41.96
N LEU A 530 20.89 49.71 42.95
CA LEU A 530 19.93 48.63 43.21
C LEU A 530 18.49 49.17 43.30
N GLY A 531 17.55 48.40 42.75
CA GLY A 531 16.14 48.75 42.68
C GLY A 531 15.76 49.80 41.62
N ARG A 532 16.72 50.42 40.91
CA ARG A 532 16.44 51.33 39.79
C ARG A 532 16.50 50.62 38.45
N GLY A 533 15.50 50.87 37.62
CA GLY A 533 15.40 50.26 36.30
C GLY A 533 15.28 48.74 36.34
N THR A 534 15.25 48.13 35.16
CA THR A 534 14.97 46.71 35.01
C THR A 534 16.11 45.87 35.57
N ALA A 535 17.36 46.17 35.17
CA ALA A 535 18.57 45.57 35.73
C ALA A 535 18.67 45.70 37.27
N GLY A 536 18.40 46.89 37.84
CA GLY A 536 18.47 47.10 39.29
C GLY A 536 17.38 46.36 40.05
N TYR A 537 16.16 46.26 39.51
CA TYR A 537 15.07 45.47 40.10
C TYR A 537 15.41 43.98 40.16
N VAL A 538 15.90 43.43 39.03
CA VAL A 538 16.33 42.02 38.94
C VAL A 538 17.48 41.75 39.90
N ALA A 539 18.46 42.64 39.99
CA ALA A 539 19.57 42.48 40.92
C ALA A 539 19.16 42.51 42.39
N THR A 540 18.16 43.31 42.76
CA THR A 540 17.65 43.38 44.14
C THR A 540 16.88 42.14 44.55
N ARG A 541 16.04 41.59 43.65
CA ARG A 541 15.18 40.45 43.97
C ARG A 541 15.82 39.10 43.72
N GLY A 542 16.80 39.04 42.81
CA GLY A 542 17.33 37.76 42.31
C GLY A 542 16.29 36.99 41.48
N GLU A 543 15.28 37.67 40.95
CA GLU A 543 14.22 37.09 40.12
C GLU A 543 14.32 37.68 38.71
N PRO A 544 14.25 36.85 37.65
CA PRO A 544 14.29 37.35 36.27
C PRO A 544 13.02 38.13 35.93
N ILE A 545 13.08 38.92 34.87
CA ILE A 545 11.90 39.63 34.34
C ILE A 545 11.88 39.62 32.82
N LEU A 546 10.68 39.39 32.29
CA LEU A 546 10.36 39.40 30.86
C LEU A 546 9.33 40.50 30.60
N ILE A 547 9.71 41.52 29.84
CA ILE A 547 8.88 42.67 29.49
C ILE A 547 8.71 42.70 27.97
N ARG A 548 7.50 42.39 27.48
CA ARG A 548 7.19 42.39 26.03
C ARG A 548 7.02 43.80 25.46
N ASP A 549 6.53 44.74 26.28
CA ASP A 549 6.40 46.15 25.92
C ASP A 549 6.78 47.03 27.12
N VAL A 550 7.88 47.76 27.00
CA VAL A 550 8.39 48.62 28.08
C VAL A 550 7.46 49.76 28.46
N ARG A 551 6.58 50.20 27.55
CA ARG A 551 5.61 51.28 27.82
C ARG A 551 4.60 50.89 28.89
N THR A 552 4.42 49.59 29.10
CA THR A 552 3.49 49.02 30.08
C THR A 552 4.15 48.69 31.41
N SER A 553 5.49 48.82 31.51
CA SER A 553 6.25 48.36 32.68
C SER A 553 6.68 49.52 33.58
N GLN A 554 6.32 49.46 34.86
CA GLN A 554 6.81 50.37 35.90
C GLN A 554 8.31 50.20 36.22
N TYR A 555 8.92 49.10 35.75
CA TYR A 555 10.33 48.77 36.01
C TYR A 555 11.27 49.26 34.91
N PHE A 556 10.72 49.83 33.83
CA PHE A 556 11.53 50.43 32.78
C PHE A 556 12.05 51.80 33.21
N TYR A 557 13.32 52.09 32.91
CA TYR A 557 13.96 53.36 33.28
C TYR A 557 14.52 54.06 32.02
N PRO A 558 13.82 55.07 31.49
CA PRO A 558 14.16 55.72 30.21
C PRO A 558 15.52 56.42 30.15
N LEU A 559 16.16 56.69 31.29
CA LEU A 559 17.41 57.46 31.34
C LEU A 559 18.54 56.85 30.49
N MET A 560 18.58 55.52 30.36
CA MET A 560 19.61 54.85 29.56
C MET A 560 19.37 55.03 28.05
N ASP A 561 18.11 54.97 27.62
CA ASP A 561 17.69 55.26 26.25
C ASP A 561 18.01 56.72 25.87
N GLU A 562 17.71 57.67 26.78
CA GLU A 562 17.99 59.10 26.56
C GLU A 562 19.48 59.39 26.37
N LYS A 563 20.36 58.71 27.12
CA LYS A 563 21.81 58.90 27.02
C LYS A 563 22.41 58.26 25.78
N THR A 564 21.93 57.07 25.41
CA THR A 564 22.51 56.29 24.30
C THR A 564 21.88 56.61 22.95
N GLY A 565 20.71 57.26 22.93
CA GLY A 565 19.88 57.43 21.73
C GLY A 565 19.23 56.13 21.24
N PHE A 566 19.31 55.06 22.04
CA PHE A 566 18.65 53.78 21.76
C PHE A 566 17.18 53.84 22.17
N THR A 567 16.32 53.07 21.49
CA THR A 567 14.90 52.95 21.86
C THR A 567 14.59 51.52 22.22
N THR A 568 14.43 51.28 23.51
CA THR A 568 14.01 49.99 24.05
C THR A 568 12.51 49.81 23.84
N LYS A 569 12.12 48.64 23.33
CA LYS A 569 10.74 48.20 23.08
C LYS A 569 10.39 47.03 23.99
N SER A 570 11.31 46.07 24.13
CA SER A 570 11.15 44.87 24.95
C SER A 570 12.44 44.53 25.67
N VAL A 571 12.33 43.92 26.85
CA VAL A 571 13.45 43.61 27.75
C VAL A 571 13.32 42.19 28.28
N LEU A 572 14.42 41.45 28.27
CA LEU A 572 14.57 40.21 29.03
C LEU A 572 15.83 40.33 29.89
N CYS A 573 15.66 40.26 31.22
CA CYS A 573 16.75 40.45 32.16
C CYS A 573 16.78 39.32 33.19
N VAL A 574 17.95 38.71 33.40
CA VAL A 574 18.16 37.59 34.32
C VAL A 574 19.28 37.90 35.31
N PRO A 575 19.16 37.43 36.57
CA PRO A 575 20.21 37.61 37.57
C PRO A 575 21.34 36.60 37.36
N LEU A 576 22.56 37.03 37.67
CA LEU A 576 23.73 36.17 37.80
C LEU A 576 23.86 35.76 39.26
N ILE A 577 23.54 34.52 39.61
CA ILE A 577 23.49 34.04 41.00
C ILE A 577 24.53 32.95 41.22
N SER A 578 25.34 33.12 42.26
CA SER A 578 26.26 32.09 42.74
C SER A 578 26.15 31.95 44.26
N LYS A 579 26.00 30.71 44.75
CA LYS A 579 25.86 30.39 46.19
C LYS A 579 24.82 31.26 46.92
N GLY A 580 23.69 31.56 46.26
CA GLY A 580 22.60 32.38 46.82
C GLY A 580 22.86 33.89 46.83
N ARG A 581 23.97 34.36 46.24
CA ARG A 581 24.30 35.79 46.10
C ARG A 581 24.17 36.22 44.64
N VAL A 582 23.54 37.38 44.42
CA VAL A 582 23.54 38.05 43.12
C VAL A 582 24.92 38.69 42.87
N LEU A 583 25.58 38.27 41.80
CA LEU A 583 26.86 38.78 41.31
C LEU A 583 26.69 39.92 40.30
N GLY A 584 25.52 39.99 39.64
CA GLY A 584 25.25 40.89 38.53
C GLY A 584 23.96 40.50 37.80
N VAL A 585 23.76 41.04 36.60
CA VAL A 585 22.64 40.72 35.72
C VAL A 585 23.08 40.67 34.26
N ILE A 586 22.36 39.90 33.45
CA ILE A 586 22.41 39.97 31.98
C ILE A 586 21.07 40.51 31.50
N GLU A 587 21.12 41.53 30.65
CA GLU A 587 19.95 42.17 30.04
C GLU A 587 20.08 42.11 28.52
N VAL A 588 19.01 41.72 27.84
CA VAL A 588 18.89 41.77 26.37
C VAL A 588 17.64 42.53 25.95
N LEU A 589 17.76 43.27 24.85
CA LEU A 589 16.81 44.28 24.42
C LEU A 589 16.39 44.02 22.97
N ASN A 590 15.10 44.23 22.68
CA ASN A 590 14.50 44.22 21.35
C ASN A 590 14.83 42.95 20.54
N LYS A 591 14.03 41.89 20.72
CA LYS A 591 14.09 40.72 19.84
C LYS A 591 13.71 41.11 18.40
N LEU A 592 14.51 40.67 17.41
CA LEU A 592 14.50 41.21 16.05
C LEU A 592 13.42 40.61 15.13
N LYS A 593 13.00 39.36 15.36
CA LYS A 593 12.03 38.65 14.50
C LYS A 593 10.67 38.44 15.16
N ASP A 594 10.66 38.09 16.44
CA ASP A 594 9.48 37.70 17.21
C ASP A 594 9.45 38.42 18.56
N GLU A 595 8.41 38.20 19.37
CA GLU A 595 8.41 38.61 20.78
C GLU A 595 9.23 37.65 21.65
N PHE A 596 9.72 38.16 22.78
CA PHE A 596 10.34 37.32 23.79
C PHE A 596 9.32 36.35 24.42
N ASN A 597 9.69 35.08 24.55
CA ASN A 597 8.89 34.01 25.12
C ASN A 597 9.58 33.32 26.31
N GLU A 598 8.87 32.40 26.97
CA GLU A 598 9.39 31.66 28.13
C GLU A 598 10.63 30.79 27.79
N GLY A 599 10.74 30.31 26.54
CA GLY A 599 11.92 29.59 26.08
C GLY A 599 13.17 30.47 26.04
N ASP A 600 13.03 31.73 25.59
CA ASP A 600 14.13 32.69 25.62
C ASP A 600 14.57 33.00 27.05
N LEU A 601 13.60 33.11 27.99
CA LEU A 601 13.87 33.31 29.41
C LEU A 601 14.66 32.13 29.99
N GLN A 602 14.18 30.90 29.80
CA GLN A 602 14.87 29.70 30.29
C GLN A 602 16.27 29.56 29.71
N LEU A 603 16.44 29.87 28.42
CA LEU A 603 17.74 29.85 27.75
C LEU A 603 18.69 30.89 28.37
N LEU A 604 18.25 32.14 28.50
CA LEU A 604 19.09 33.20 29.07
C LEU A 604 19.43 32.94 30.54
N GLN A 605 18.48 32.41 31.34
CA GLN A 605 18.74 32.00 32.73
C GLN A 605 19.79 30.88 32.82
N SER A 606 19.73 29.91 31.90
CA SER A 606 20.69 28.81 31.86
C SER A 606 22.09 29.33 31.51
N ILE A 607 22.19 30.24 30.53
CA ILE A 607 23.45 30.94 30.21
C ILE A 607 23.93 31.74 31.42
N GLY A 608 23.06 32.51 32.06
CA GLY A 608 23.38 33.29 33.25
C GLY A 608 23.91 32.43 34.41
N THR A 609 23.38 31.22 34.59
CA THR A 609 23.89 30.26 35.58
C THR A 609 25.33 29.85 35.26
N SER A 610 25.62 29.48 34.01
CA SER A 610 26.98 29.11 33.60
C SER A 610 27.96 30.28 33.73
N VAL A 611 27.54 31.49 33.36
CA VAL A 611 28.35 32.72 33.50
C VAL A 611 28.63 33.02 34.98
N SER A 612 27.64 32.82 35.86
CA SER A 612 27.80 33.03 37.31
C SER A 612 28.84 32.11 37.92
N ILE A 613 28.88 30.85 37.46
CA ILE A 613 29.90 29.87 37.89
C ILE A 613 31.29 30.30 37.42
N ALA A 614 31.42 30.71 36.15
CA ALA A 614 32.69 31.16 35.59
C ALA A 614 33.22 32.43 36.30
N LEU A 615 32.35 33.41 36.55
CA LEU A 615 32.68 34.63 37.29
C LEU A 615 33.16 34.34 38.71
N GLU A 616 32.46 33.46 39.43
CA GLU A 616 32.85 33.08 40.79
C GLU A 616 34.20 32.34 40.79
N ASN A 617 34.43 31.45 39.83
CA ASN A 617 35.72 30.73 39.70
C ASN A 617 36.88 31.70 39.40
N ALA A 618 36.68 32.63 38.46
CA ALA A 618 37.68 33.65 38.13
C ALA A 618 37.99 34.55 39.34
N ARG A 619 36.95 34.98 40.07
CA ARG A 619 37.10 35.77 41.30
C ARG A 619 37.88 35.02 42.38
N LEU A 620 37.54 33.75 42.62
CA LEU A 620 38.25 32.90 43.58
C LEU A 620 39.73 32.74 43.20
N TYR A 621 40.00 32.52 41.91
CA TYR A 621 41.35 32.41 41.38
C TYR A 621 42.17 33.70 41.55
N GLN A 622 41.62 34.86 41.17
CA GLN A 622 42.27 36.16 41.36
C GLN A 622 42.57 36.44 42.84
N LYS A 623 41.66 36.06 43.76
CA LYS A 623 41.89 36.19 45.20
C LYS A 623 43.06 35.32 45.65
N THR A 624 43.16 34.08 45.16
CA THR A 624 44.30 33.20 45.45
C THR A 624 45.61 33.78 44.91
N LEU A 625 45.62 34.34 43.71
CA LEU A 625 46.79 35.02 43.14
C LEU A 625 47.22 36.22 43.98
N ALA A 626 46.30 37.12 44.33
CA ALA A 626 46.59 38.29 45.15
C ALA A 626 47.14 37.91 46.53
N MET A 627 46.60 36.85 47.15
CA MET A 627 47.13 36.30 48.41
C MET A 627 48.56 35.77 48.24
N ALA A 628 48.84 35.04 47.15
CA ALA A 628 50.18 34.54 46.86
C ALA A 628 51.18 35.66 46.58
N GLU A 629 50.77 36.73 45.89
CA GLU A 629 51.60 37.93 45.67
C GLU A 629 51.88 38.68 46.97
N GLN A 630 50.87 38.86 47.81
CA GLN A 630 51.02 39.48 49.12
C GLN A 630 51.99 38.66 50.00
N GLU A 631 51.87 37.33 50.01
CA GLU A 631 52.80 36.44 50.71
C GLU A 631 54.23 36.57 50.18
N ARG A 632 54.40 36.57 48.84
CA ARG A 632 55.71 36.80 48.19
C ARG A 632 56.31 38.16 48.58
N CYS A 633 55.49 39.21 48.60
CA CYS A 633 55.93 40.56 48.98
C CYS A 633 56.36 40.59 50.45
N ILE A 634 55.57 40.04 51.37
CA ILE A 634 55.91 39.95 52.80
C ILE A 634 57.22 39.17 52.98
N ARG A 635 57.36 38.01 52.31
CA ARG A 635 58.58 37.20 52.36
C ARG A 635 59.80 37.96 51.83
N GLY A 636 59.63 38.71 50.73
CA GLY A 636 60.68 39.54 50.14
C GLY A 636 61.12 40.68 51.07
N VAL A 637 60.17 41.34 51.75
CA VAL A 637 60.47 42.37 52.77
C VAL A 637 61.21 41.75 53.96
N PHE A 638 60.73 40.63 54.49
CA PHE A 638 61.40 39.91 55.59
C PHE A 638 62.86 39.55 55.27
N GLN A 639 63.12 39.04 54.06
CA GLN A 639 64.48 38.70 53.61
C GLN A 639 65.38 39.93 53.39
N LYS A 640 64.80 41.10 53.09
CA LYS A 640 65.55 42.34 52.83
C LYS A 640 65.89 43.12 54.12
N PHE A 641 65.06 43.00 55.15
CA PHE A 641 65.21 43.73 56.41
C PHE A 641 65.78 42.92 57.56
N VAL A 642 65.85 41.60 57.46
CA VAL A 642 66.54 40.75 58.44
C VAL A 642 67.81 40.21 57.80
N PRO A 643 69.00 40.73 58.17
CA PRO A 643 70.28 40.18 57.71
C PRO A 643 70.34 38.68 58.02
N LYS A 644 70.96 37.90 57.13
CA LYS A 644 71.06 36.44 57.29
C LYS A 644 71.66 36.08 58.66
N GLU A 645 72.57 36.91 59.18
CA GLU A 645 73.18 36.73 60.50
C GLU A 645 72.20 36.89 61.67
N VAL A 646 71.14 37.71 61.53
CA VAL A 646 70.12 37.91 62.57
C VAL A 646 69.14 36.74 62.59
N VAL A 647 68.75 36.23 61.42
CA VAL A 647 67.94 34.99 61.33
C VAL A 647 68.72 33.81 61.91
N ASP A 648 70.01 33.68 61.58
CA ASP A 648 70.85 32.59 62.09
C ASP A 648 71.07 32.69 63.61
N ARG A 649 71.21 33.89 64.18
CA ARG A 649 71.28 34.09 65.65
C ARG A 649 69.98 33.71 66.36
N ILE A 650 68.82 34.06 65.81
CA ILE A 650 67.51 33.76 66.42
C ILE A 650 67.21 32.25 66.36
N VAL A 651 67.58 31.58 65.27
CA VAL A 651 67.31 30.15 65.09
C VAL A 651 68.31 29.27 65.88
N HIS A 652 69.56 29.71 66.06
CA HIS A 652 70.60 28.91 66.72
C HIS A 652 70.88 29.28 68.18
N ASN A 653 70.15 30.24 68.77
CA ASN A 653 70.17 30.55 70.20
C ASN A 653 71.59 30.61 70.81
N VAL A 654 72.46 31.45 70.25
CA VAL A 654 73.77 31.74 70.83
C VAL A 654 73.70 33.12 71.47
N THR A 655 73.77 33.15 72.80
CA THR A 655 73.98 34.35 73.64
C THR A 655 75.15 35.20 73.18
#